data_AF-A0AAU8MW49-F1
#
_entry.id   AF-A0AAU8MW49-F1
#
_cell.length_a   1.000
_cell.length_b   1.000
_cell.length_c   1.000
_cell.angle_alpha   90.00
_cell.angle_beta   90.00
_cell.angle_gamma   90.00
#
_symmetry.space_group_name_H-M   'P 1'
#
loop_
_entity.id
_entity.type
_entity.pdbx_description
1 polymer ?
#
loop_
_entity_poly.entity_id
_entity_poly.type
_entity_poly.pdbx_seq_one_letter_code
_entity_poly.pdbx_strand_id
1 'polypeptide(L)'
;MKEVMENIEFSFLAKAVAMSLAIVAPPVSLAADVVTEDGLNGWRIEATSKDSNLCVDVNEQGQAIQSYCTGAASQRFQLARNSDGTYSLRQDSDTNQCLGVGAGRTDNYAPVTKASCGANPALAQKWNVERPSSGSYVLRAAHSGKCLVVAGASKTADAGLVQYDCAGGTNEQFTFNKFAASANDAAYSGKWSAPINLNMVASSVAVLPDGALMYWSGSGTHSFHGDTGTYYGYFDPKTDTASHHPLHIDFGLEAFCPALVTGADGRVMIIGGGGKAENRDRVFSYNYQTRNWRQESFLTIPRWYNSGVVLGRGEIFTIGGDGDGNPIHANMEKLGEYWLPDQDTNTPWRLLTGTGEPDGSPAGSGDYGQARAQYYRRLALAPDGRILEFGLSPTMRWHTIAGNGATTVASYRPGDNGQGIDTNAQGAPSAQFSRDKILMAGGAMAFGNENPKEDTLQQQVPARKKSFVIDLNTGTARQVADMRYPRYQANAVTMPDGQVFMTGGSPKSFLFNNTGAIVAPEMYDPATNTWTTLAPAARPRIYHSVAILLPDGRVWVGGGGQCGTCTVNESAAEIFTPPALLRGLPRPTIAAAPQAVGFGQRFTVSASVQNSQIKRFTLVRMSATTHSINTDQRLLEVGFSASANDTYELTAPTNGNLAPPGYYMLFAISQDGVYSKSAIVKVGA
;
A
#
# COMPACT_ATOMS: atom_id res chain seq x y z
N MET A 1 -33.45 25.48 -61.79
CA MET A 1 -34.12 26.06 -60.61
C MET A 1 -35.48 25.39 -60.55
N LYS A 2 -35.69 24.35 -59.75
CA LYS A 2 -34.73 23.34 -59.23
C LYS A 2 -35.58 22.23 -58.61
N GLU A 3 -35.25 20.99 -58.94
CA GLU A 3 -36.16 19.85 -59.13
C GLU A 3 -35.74 18.70 -58.20
N VAL A 4 -36.72 17.91 -57.70
CA VAL A 4 -36.64 16.51 -57.22
C VAL A 4 -35.96 16.20 -55.86
N MET A 5 -36.46 15.13 -55.20
CA MET A 5 -35.92 14.27 -54.10
C MET A 5 -36.40 14.57 -52.66
N GLU A 6 -37.17 13.66 -52.01
CA GLU A 6 -36.73 12.46 -51.23
C GLU A 6 -36.01 12.85 -49.91
N ASN A 7 -36.18 12.27 -48.71
CA ASN A 7 -36.69 10.97 -48.25
C ASN A 7 -36.87 10.96 -46.70
N ILE A 8 -37.94 10.28 -46.25
CA ILE A 8 -38.03 9.26 -45.15
C ILE A 8 -37.73 9.65 -43.69
N GLU A 9 -38.80 9.68 -42.87
CA GLU A 9 -38.86 9.09 -41.52
C GLU A 9 -40.27 8.52 -41.27
N PHE A 10 -40.45 7.20 -41.25
CA PHE A 10 -41.62 6.42 -40.75
C PHE A 10 -41.13 4.95 -40.73
N SER A 11 -41.42 4.02 -39.82
CA SER A 11 -42.32 3.91 -38.67
C SER A 11 -42.29 2.45 -38.20
N PHE A 12 -43.02 2.13 -37.11
CA PHE A 12 -44.07 1.09 -37.02
C PHE A 12 -44.04 0.34 -35.66
N LEU A 13 -45.15 -0.04 -35.00
CA LEU A 13 -46.59 -0.10 -35.33
C LEU A 13 -47.44 -0.27 -34.04
N ALA A 14 -48.67 0.26 -34.09
CA ALA A 14 -49.98 -0.21 -33.58
C ALA A 14 -50.32 -0.62 -32.12
N LYS A 15 -51.26 0.17 -31.58
CA LYS A 15 -52.52 -0.09 -30.84
C LYS A 15 -53.05 -1.53 -30.67
N ALA A 16 -53.59 -1.81 -29.47
CA ALA A 16 -54.94 -2.37 -29.23
C ALA A 16 -55.41 -2.16 -27.76
N VAL A 17 -56.73 -2.08 -27.54
CA VAL A 17 -57.44 -1.61 -26.33
C VAL A 17 -58.21 -2.76 -25.63
N ALA A 18 -58.26 -2.69 -24.29
CA ALA A 18 -59.23 -3.21 -23.30
C ALA A 18 -59.44 -4.73 -23.08
N MET A 19 -59.28 -5.19 -21.82
CA MET A 19 -60.35 -5.78 -20.96
C MET A 19 -59.79 -6.17 -19.58
N SER A 20 -60.46 -5.75 -18.49
CA SER A 20 -60.17 -6.19 -17.12
C SER A 20 -60.81 -7.54 -16.82
N LEU A 21 -60.05 -8.49 -16.29
CA LEU A 21 -60.55 -9.57 -15.42
C LEU A 21 -59.47 -9.93 -14.39
N ALA A 22 -59.84 -9.89 -13.11
CA ALA A 22 -58.97 -10.21 -11.99
C ALA A 22 -58.65 -11.72 -11.95
N ILE A 23 -57.36 -12.06 -11.87
CA ILE A 23 -56.87 -13.36 -11.38
C ILE A 23 -55.93 -13.07 -10.22
N VAL A 24 -56.33 -13.52 -9.03
CA VAL A 24 -55.52 -13.55 -7.83
C VAL A 24 -54.37 -14.54 -8.06
N ALA A 25 -53.13 -14.04 -8.14
CA ALA A 25 -51.94 -14.88 -8.09
C ALA A 25 -51.66 -15.29 -6.63
N PRO A 26 -51.31 -16.55 -6.34
CA PRO A 26 -50.95 -16.97 -5.00
C PRO A 26 -49.58 -16.38 -4.61
N PRO A 27 -49.27 -16.27 -3.30
CA PRO A 27 -47.97 -15.81 -2.86
C PRO A 27 -46.92 -16.85 -3.27
N VAL A 28 -45.98 -16.45 -4.12
CA VAL A 28 -44.77 -17.23 -4.39
C VAL A 28 -43.92 -17.17 -3.12
N SER A 29 -43.79 -18.30 -2.42
CA SER A 29 -42.84 -18.43 -1.33
C SER A 29 -41.41 -18.27 -1.89
N LEU A 30 -40.63 -17.38 -1.30
CA LEU A 30 -39.18 -17.33 -1.48
C LEU A 30 -38.59 -18.63 -0.91
N ALA A 31 -38.43 -19.64 -1.76
CA ALA A 31 -37.50 -20.74 -1.49
C ALA A 31 -36.09 -20.16 -1.62
N ALA A 32 -35.24 -20.39 -0.61
CA ALA A 32 -33.84 -20.05 -0.65
C ALA A 32 -33.21 -20.65 -1.91
N ASP A 33 -32.51 -19.84 -2.70
CA ASP A 33 -31.73 -20.30 -3.85
C ASP A 33 -30.68 -21.31 -3.37
N VAL A 34 -30.95 -22.58 -3.58
CA VAL A 34 -29.96 -23.66 -3.46
C VAL A 34 -28.94 -23.44 -4.57
N VAL A 35 -27.71 -23.07 -4.20
CA VAL A 35 -26.58 -23.07 -5.14
C VAL A 35 -26.49 -24.46 -5.75
N THR A 36 -26.52 -24.57 -7.07
CA THR A 36 -26.35 -25.84 -7.77
C THR A 36 -25.05 -26.52 -7.35
N GLU A 37 -25.11 -27.85 -7.26
CA GLU A 37 -24.22 -28.73 -6.49
C GLU A 37 -22.70 -28.65 -6.78
N ASP A 38 -22.24 -27.98 -7.84
CA ASP A 38 -20.83 -27.92 -8.26
C ASP A 38 -20.16 -26.54 -8.10
N GLY A 39 -20.89 -25.50 -7.68
CA GLY A 39 -20.40 -24.11 -7.77
C GLY A 39 -19.20 -23.76 -6.88
N LEU A 40 -19.06 -24.39 -5.70
CA LEU A 40 -18.06 -24.05 -4.68
C LEU A 40 -16.86 -25.00 -4.64
N ASN A 41 -16.94 -26.16 -5.29
CA ASN A 41 -15.87 -27.16 -5.23
C ASN A 41 -14.56 -26.58 -5.79
N GLY A 42 -13.46 -26.80 -5.07
CA GLY A 42 -12.15 -26.28 -5.43
C GLY A 42 -11.93 -24.80 -5.12
N TRP A 43 -12.94 -24.07 -4.62
CA TRP A 43 -12.73 -22.69 -4.17
C TRP A 43 -11.76 -22.69 -2.99
N ARG A 44 -10.77 -21.82 -3.05
CA ARG A 44 -10.01 -21.41 -1.85
C ARG A 44 -10.64 -20.14 -1.33
N ILE A 45 -10.96 -20.11 -0.05
CA ILE A 45 -11.71 -19.02 0.55
C ILE A 45 -11.04 -18.56 1.83
N GLU A 46 -11.28 -17.32 2.20
CA GLU A 46 -11.25 -16.86 3.59
C GLU A 46 -12.70 -16.61 3.97
N ALA A 47 -13.13 -17.23 5.08
CA ALA A 47 -14.48 -17.05 5.60
C ALA A 47 -14.48 -15.90 6.60
N THR A 48 -15.33 -14.91 6.40
CA THR A 48 -15.44 -13.73 7.27
C THR A 48 -16.78 -13.74 7.98
N SER A 49 -16.79 -13.64 9.30
CA SER A 49 -18.03 -13.52 10.09
C SER A 49 -18.78 -12.25 9.69
N LYS A 50 -20.08 -12.37 9.42
CA LYS A 50 -20.92 -11.21 9.10
C LYS A 50 -21.23 -10.33 10.31
N ASP A 51 -21.01 -10.84 11.52
CA ASP A 51 -21.26 -10.09 12.75
C ASP A 51 -20.07 -9.22 13.19
N SER A 52 -18.85 -9.74 13.06
CA SER A 52 -17.62 -9.09 13.53
C SER A 52 -16.73 -8.55 12.42
N ASN A 53 -16.92 -8.99 11.18
CA ASN A 53 -15.99 -8.80 10.06
C ASN A 53 -14.58 -9.39 10.31
N LEU A 54 -14.44 -10.29 11.28
CA LEU A 54 -13.23 -11.07 11.54
C LEU A 54 -13.23 -12.37 10.73
N CYS A 55 -12.05 -12.86 10.42
CA CYS A 55 -11.86 -14.05 9.61
C CYS A 55 -11.75 -15.30 10.47
N VAL A 56 -12.30 -16.40 9.98
CA VAL A 56 -12.06 -17.73 10.53
C VAL A 56 -10.57 -18.02 10.44
N ASP A 57 -9.97 -18.39 11.56
CA ASP A 57 -8.55 -18.67 11.70
C ASP A 57 -8.35 -19.96 12.51
N VAL A 58 -7.19 -20.58 12.35
CA VAL A 58 -6.77 -21.71 13.17
C VAL A 58 -5.52 -21.29 13.93
N ASN A 59 -5.64 -21.18 15.25
CA ASN A 59 -4.51 -20.80 16.11
C ASN A 59 -3.45 -21.91 16.19
N GLU A 60 -2.33 -21.60 16.87
CA GLU A 60 -1.20 -22.53 17.01
C GLU A 60 -1.59 -23.84 17.73
N GLN A 61 -2.61 -23.80 18.59
CA GLN A 61 -3.16 -24.97 19.29
C GLN A 61 -4.12 -25.79 18.41
N GLY A 62 -4.35 -25.39 17.16
CA GLY A 62 -5.25 -26.06 16.24
C GLY A 62 -6.74 -25.78 16.50
N GLN A 63 -7.09 -24.80 17.32
CA GLN A 63 -8.48 -24.41 17.56
C GLN A 63 -8.95 -23.42 16.50
N ALA A 64 -10.18 -23.58 16.03
CA ALA A 64 -10.82 -22.60 15.17
C ALA A 64 -11.27 -21.41 16.02
N ILE A 65 -10.85 -20.22 15.63
CA ILE A 65 -11.19 -18.95 16.25
C ILE A 65 -11.60 -17.94 15.16
N GLN A 66 -12.10 -16.78 15.56
CA GLN A 66 -12.10 -15.62 14.66
C GLN A 66 -10.92 -14.72 14.99
N SER A 67 -10.26 -14.16 13.99
CA SER A 67 -9.13 -13.23 14.15
C SER A 67 -9.14 -12.13 13.07
N TYR A 68 -8.26 -11.14 13.18
CA TYR A 68 -8.13 -10.12 12.14
C TYR A 68 -7.78 -10.76 10.81
N CYS A 69 -8.46 -10.35 9.73
CA CYS A 69 -8.15 -10.84 8.39
C CYS A 69 -6.77 -10.34 7.95
N THR A 70 -5.82 -11.26 7.80
CA THR A 70 -4.42 -10.97 7.46
C THR A 70 -4.02 -11.53 6.09
N GLY A 71 -4.84 -12.43 5.53
CA GLY A 71 -4.51 -13.24 4.36
C GLY A 71 -3.51 -14.36 4.62
N ALA A 72 -3.21 -14.65 5.88
CA ALA A 72 -2.33 -15.76 6.27
C ALA A 72 -2.92 -17.12 5.86
N ALA A 73 -2.05 -18.11 5.65
CA ALA A 73 -2.47 -19.45 5.26
C ALA A 73 -3.36 -20.15 6.30
N SER A 74 -3.27 -19.75 7.59
CA SER A 74 -4.12 -20.28 8.64
C SER A 74 -5.60 -19.87 8.52
N GLN A 75 -5.88 -18.79 7.79
CA GLN A 75 -7.21 -18.21 7.55
C GLN A 75 -7.83 -18.62 6.21
N ARG A 76 -7.11 -19.45 5.44
CA ARG A 76 -7.50 -19.87 4.10
C ARG A 76 -7.87 -21.34 4.08
N PHE A 77 -8.97 -21.64 3.41
CA PHE A 77 -9.53 -22.99 3.34
C PHE A 77 -9.91 -23.34 1.90
N GLN A 78 -9.48 -24.52 1.43
CA GLN A 78 -9.99 -25.11 0.22
C GLN A 78 -11.29 -25.86 0.52
N LEU A 79 -12.37 -25.47 -0.15
CA LEU A 79 -13.64 -26.19 -0.16
C LEU A 79 -13.51 -27.40 -1.08
N ALA A 80 -13.51 -28.60 -0.49
CA ALA A 80 -13.49 -29.87 -1.22
C ALA A 80 -14.85 -30.55 -1.10
N ARG A 81 -15.55 -30.73 -2.22
CA ARG A 81 -16.82 -31.48 -2.26
C ARG A 81 -16.53 -32.98 -2.10
N ASN A 82 -17.22 -33.61 -1.15
CA ASN A 82 -17.14 -35.03 -0.89
C ASN A 82 -18.15 -35.80 -1.75
N SER A 83 -17.97 -37.11 -1.88
CA SER A 83 -18.87 -37.98 -2.68
C SER A 83 -20.31 -38.03 -2.18
N ASP A 84 -20.54 -37.68 -0.91
CA ASP A 84 -21.87 -37.60 -0.28
C ASP A 84 -22.52 -36.20 -0.39
N GLY A 85 -21.93 -35.30 -1.18
CA GLY A 85 -22.44 -33.95 -1.42
C GLY A 85 -22.08 -32.91 -0.35
N THR A 86 -21.53 -33.34 0.79
CA THR A 86 -21.01 -32.42 1.82
C THR A 86 -19.69 -31.77 1.40
N TYR A 87 -19.22 -30.77 2.14
CA TYR A 87 -17.93 -30.13 1.93
C TYR A 87 -16.96 -30.34 3.09
N SER A 88 -15.69 -30.43 2.76
CA SER A 88 -14.58 -30.36 3.72
C SER A 88 -13.86 -29.03 3.55
N LEU A 89 -13.61 -28.31 4.65
CA LEU A 89 -12.82 -27.08 4.67
C LEU A 89 -11.36 -27.45 5.00
N ARG A 90 -10.56 -27.70 3.98
CA ARG A 90 -9.14 -28.11 4.09
C ARG A 90 -8.25 -26.90 4.31
N GLN A 91 -7.37 -26.91 5.30
CA GLN A 91 -6.49 -25.78 5.59
C GLN A 91 -5.49 -25.59 4.43
N ASP A 92 -5.26 -24.34 4.02
CA ASP A 92 -4.38 -24.04 2.90
C ASP A 92 -2.90 -24.31 3.20
N SER A 93 -2.49 -24.20 4.47
CA SER A 93 -1.13 -24.52 4.93
C SER A 93 -0.84 -26.03 5.02
N ASP A 94 -1.88 -26.86 5.15
CA ASP A 94 -1.79 -28.33 5.12
C ASP A 94 -3.14 -28.91 4.71
N THR A 95 -3.26 -29.31 3.44
CA THR A 95 -4.53 -29.79 2.87
C THR A 95 -4.96 -31.15 3.39
N ASN A 96 -4.13 -31.84 4.18
CA ASN A 96 -4.51 -33.05 4.91
C ASN A 96 -5.25 -32.76 6.22
N GLN A 97 -5.28 -31.49 6.64
CA GLN A 97 -6.00 -31.04 7.82
C GLN A 97 -7.29 -30.32 7.41
N CYS A 98 -8.39 -30.62 8.09
CA CYS A 98 -9.68 -29.98 7.87
C CYS A 98 -10.24 -29.40 9.16
N LEU A 99 -11.09 -28.38 9.03
CA LEU A 99 -11.96 -27.96 10.13
C LEU A 99 -13.02 -29.03 10.43
N GLY A 100 -13.16 -29.39 11.69
CA GLY A 100 -14.18 -30.31 12.16
C GLY A 100 -14.55 -30.09 13.62
N VAL A 101 -15.67 -30.66 14.04
CA VAL A 101 -16.11 -30.61 15.43
C VAL A 101 -15.28 -31.58 16.26
N GLY A 102 -14.66 -31.07 17.32
CA GLY A 102 -13.75 -31.82 18.18
C GLY A 102 -14.37 -33.10 18.72
N ALA A 103 -13.63 -34.21 18.59
CA ALA A 103 -14.02 -35.55 19.05
C ALA A 103 -15.38 -36.06 18.53
N GLY A 104 -15.93 -35.49 17.45
CA GLY A 104 -17.25 -35.88 16.92
C GLY A 104 -18.42 -35.62 17.87
N ARG A 105 -18.23 -34.73 18.85
CA ARG A 105 -19.23 -34.31 19.82
C ARG A 105 -20.47 -33.76 19.14
N THR A 106 -21.65 -33.94 19.73
CA THR A 106 -22.94 -33.46 19.20
C THR A 106 -23.60 -32.39 20.08
N ASP A 107 -23.00 -32.05 21.21
CA ASP A 107 -23.48 -31.05 22.14
C ASP A 107 -23.13 -29.62 21.71
N ASN A 108 -23.94 -28.67 22.18
CA ASN A 108 -23.70 -27.24 22.01
C ASN A 108 -22.38 -26.82 22.68
N TYR A 109 -21.70 -25.84 22.09
CA TYR A 109 -20.39 -25.36 22.51
C TYR A 109 -19.22 -26.33 22.33
N ALA A 110 -19.43 -27.47 21.63
CA ALA A 110 -18.30 -28.29 21.26
C ALA A 110 -17.36 -27.49 20.33
N PRO A 111 -16.04 -27.44 20.63
CA PRO A 111 -15.10 -26.62 19.89
C PRO A 111 -14.89 -27.17 18.49
N VAL A 112 -14.73 -26.26 17.54
CA VAL A 112 -14.27 -26.60 16.20
C VAL A 112 -12.74 -26.53 16.21
N THR A 113 -12.13 -27.58 15.71
CA THR A 113 -10.67 -27.76 15.73
C THR A 113 -10.21 -28.25 14.37
N LYS A 114 -8.95 -27.99 14.07
CA LYS A 114 -8.24 -28.61 12.98
C LYS A 114 -7.95 -30.07 13.32
N ALA A 115 -8.26 -30.97 12.39
CA ALA A 115 -7.97 -32.39 12.52
C ALA A 115 -7.61 -33.01 11.17
N SER A 116 -6.82 -34.09 11.22
CA SER A 116 -6.44 -34.87 10.04
C SER A 116 -7.68 -35.46 9.37
N CYS A 117 -7.87 -35.19 8.08
CA CYS A 117 -9.00 -35.66 7.29
C CYS A 117 -8.60 -36.52 6.08
N GLY A 118 -7.33 -36.48 5.65
CA GLY A 118 -6.83 -37.29 4.53
C GLY A 118 -7.70 -37.16 3.27
N ALA A 119 -7.80 -38.21 2.45
CA ALA A 119 -8.70 -38.22 1.29
C ALA A 119 -10.19 -38.41 1.66
N ASN A 120 -10.46 -39.10 2.78
CA ASN A 120 -11.80 -39.50 3.23
C ASN A 120 -12.08 -38.94 4.64
N PRO A 121 -12.68 -37.73 4.75
CA PRO A 121 -12.98 -37.11 6.04
C PRO A 121 -14.03 -37.90 6.83
N ALA A 122 -13.93 -37.85 8.17
CA ALA A 122 -14.98 -38.33 9.06
C ALA A 122 -16.22 -37.41 9.01
N LEU A 123 -17.40 -37.90 9.41
CA LEU A 123 -18.64 -37.08 9.41
C LEU A 123 -18.51 -35.78 10.21
N ALA A 124 -17.74 -35.79 11.30
CA ALA A 124 -17.48 -34.61 12.12
C ALA A 124 -16.61 -33.53 11.44
N GLN A 125 -16.01 -33.85 10.29
CA GLN A 125 -15.16 -32.96 9.47
C GLN A 125 -15.87 -32.52 8.19
N LYS A 126 -17.15 -32.93 8.03
CA LYS A 126 -17.98 -32.63 6.87
C LYS A 126 -19.02 -31.57 7.23
N TRP A 127 -19.23 -30.66 6.29
CA TRP A 127 -20.11 -29.52 6.46
C TRP A 127 -21.11 -29.46 5.32
N ASN A 128 -22.39 -29.35 5.65
CA ASN A 128 -23.41 -28.90 4.71
C ASN A 128 -23.27 -27.38 4.58
N VAL A 129 -22.95 -26.91 3.37
CA VAL A 129 -22.80 -25.48 3.08
C VAL A 129 -24.13 -24.96 2.55
N GLU A 130 -24.79 -24.11 3.31
CA GLU A 130 -26.05 -23.49 2.95
C GLU A 130 -25.86 -22.02 2.58
N ARG A 131 -26.70 -21.51 1.67
CA ARG A 131 -26.66 -20.10 1.24
C ARG A 131 -27.99 -19.42 1.59
N PRO A 132 -28.17 -18.89 2.81
CA PRO A 132 -29.43 -18.28 3.21
C PRO A 132 -29.76 -16.99 2.41
N SER A 133 -28.76 -16.32 1.86
CA SER A 133 -28.92 -15.15 0.98
C SER A 133 -27.69 -14.97 0.09
N SER A 134 -27.78 -14.12 -0.93
CA SER A 134 -26.64 -13.87 -1.82
C SER A 134 -25.40 -13.39 -1.06
N GLY A 135 -24.26 -14.08 -1.22
CA GLY A 135 -23.01 -13.75 -0.54
C GLY A 135 -22.93 -14.16 0.94
N SER A 136 -23.96 -14.82 1.49
CA SER A 136 -23.99 -15.32 2.86
C SER A 136 -23.97 -16.84 2.89
N TYR A 137 -23.14 -17.44 3.74
CA TYR A 137 -22.99 -18.88 3.87
C TYR A 137 -23.13 -19.33 5.33
N VAL A 138 -23.75 -20.49 5.53
CA VAL A 138 -23.87 -21.18 6.82
C VAL A 138 -23.24 -22.55 6.67
N LEU A 139 -22.45 -22.96 7.68
CA LEU A 139 -21.78 -24.25 7.71
C LEU A 139 -22.45 -25.12 8.79
N ARG A 140 -23.20 -26.15 8.39
CA ARG A 140 -23.79 -27.12 9.33
C ARG A 140 -22.97 -28.39 9.40
N ALA A 141 -22.57 -28.80 10.59
CA ALA A 141 -21.83 -30.03 10.79
C ALA A 141 -22.69 -31.24 10.39
N ALA A 142 -22.17 -32.09 9.51
CA ALA A 142 -22.94 -33.17 8.89
C ALA A 142 -23.39 -34.25 9.88
N HIS A 143 -22.64 -34.47 10.97
CA HIS A 143 -22.96 -35.48 11.99
C HIS A 143 -24.00 -35.02 13.01
N SER A 144 -24.11 -33.72 13.29
CA SER A 144 -24.97 -33.18 14.36
C SER A 144 -26.11 -32.29 13.87
N GLY A 145 -26.03 -31.78 12.62
CA GLY A 145 -26.97 -30.80 12.06
C GLY A 145 -26.83 -29.38 12.63
N LYS A 146 -25.89 -29.16 13.55
CA LYS A 146 -25.64 -27.87 14.22
C LYS A 146 -24.75 -26.95 13.38
N CYS A 147 -24.89 -25.64 13.56
CA CYS A 147 -24.17 -24.62 12.81
C CYS A 147 -22.79 -24.35 13.42
N LEU A 148 -21.82 -23.98 12.59
CA LEU A 148 -20.62 -23.28 13.00
C LEU A 148 -20.99 -21.87 13.47
N VAL A 149 -20.64 -21.53 14.69
CA VAL A 149 -21.02 -20.26 15.33
C VAL A 149 -19.81 -19.65 16.04
N VAL A 150 -19.68 -18.33 15.95
CA VAL A 150 -18.78 -17.57 16.83
C VAL A 150 -19.36 -17.58 18.25
N ALA A 151 -18.62 -18.17 19.20
CA ALA A 151 -19.08 -18.35 20.57
C ALA A 151 -19.52 -17.01 21.21
N GLY A 152 -20.73 -17.01 21.77
CA GLY A 152 -21.30 -15.85 22.46
C GLY A 152 -21.59 -14.63 21.57
N ALA A 153 -21.60 -14.79 20.23
CA ALA A 153 -21.65 -13.66 19.29
C ALA A 153 -20.58 -12.59 19.58
N SER A 154 -19.41 -13.04 20.03
CA SER A 154 -18.31 -12.14 20.32
C SER A 154 -17.88 -11.38 19.07
N LYS A 155 -17.48 -10.12 19.24
CA LYS A 155 -16.88 -9.28 18.18
C LYS A 155 -15.38 -9.09 18.36
N THR A 156 -14.78 -9.79 19.33
CA THR A 156 -13.36 -9.73 19.61
C THR A 156 -12.59 -10.78 18.81
N ALA A 157 -11.35 -10.48 18.47
CA ALA A 157 -10.40 -11.50 18.03
C ALA A 157 -10.23 -12.57 19.11
N ASP A 158 -9.80 -13.75 18.68
CA ASP A 158 -9.53 -14.95 19.47
C ASP A 158 -10.76 -15.62 20.09
N ALA A 159 -11.97 -15.12 19.80
CA ALA A 159 -13.19 -15.82 20.18
C ALA A 159 -13.30 -17.17 19.45
N GLY A 160 -13.56 -18.23 20.21
CA GLY A 160 -13.65 -19.59 19.69
C GLY A 160 -14.83 -19.81 18.75
N LEU A 161 -14.62 -20.66 17.76
CA LEU A 161 -15.68 -21.19 16.91
C LEU A 161 -16.14 -22.53 17.47
N VAL A 162 -17.45 -22.65 17.63
CA VAL A 162 -18.10 -23.82 18.22
C VAL A 162 -19.22 -24.29 17.30
N GLN A 163 -19.69 -25.52 17.51
CA GLN A 163 -21.01 -25.87 17.01
C GLN A 163 -22.11 -25.40 17.98
N TYR A 164 -23.24 -24.95 17.46
CA TYR A 164 -24.42 -24.61 18.24
C TYR A 164 -25.69 -24.84 17.41
N ASP A 165 -26.85 -24.98 18.07
CA ASP A 165 -28.13 -25.04 17.37
C ASP A 165 -28.33 -23.82 16.47
N CYS A 166 -28.67 -24.05 15.21
CA CYS A 166 -28.79 -22.98 14.23
C CYS A 166 -29.97 -22.06 14.56
N ALA A 167 -29.69 -20.77 14.73
CA ALA A 167 -30.67 -19.77 15.18
C ALA A 167 -30.96 -18.67 14.14
N GLY A 168 -30.27 -18.67 12.99
CA GLY A 168 -30.38 -17.66 11.94
C GLY A 168 -29.64 -16.35 12.24
N GLY A 169 -28.81 -16.29 13.28
CA GLY A 169 -28.06 -15.10 13.70
C GLY A 169 -26.97 -14.68 12.71
N THR A 170 -26.44 -13.45 12.85
CA THR A 170 -25.31 -12.96 12.05
C THR A 170 -23.99 -13.63 12.41
N ASN A 171 -23.87 -14.14 13.64
CA ASN A 171 -22.68 -14.80 14.20
C ASN A 171 -22.51 -16.27 13.76
N GLU A 172 -23.47 -16.83 13.02
CA GLU A 172 -23.39 -18.14 12.35
C GLU A 172 -23.36 -18.02 10.82
N GLN A 173 -23.34 -16.79 10.30
CA GLN A 173 -23.28 -16.49 8.88
C GLN A 173 -21.92 -15.92 8.49
N PHE A 174 -21.40 -16.41 7.37
CA PHE A 174 -20.08 -16.06 6.87
C PHE A 174 -20.14 -15.58 5.42
N THR A 175 -19.29 -14.63 5.07
CA THR A 175 -18.99 -14.29 3.68
C THR A 175 -17.80 -15.14 3.22
N PHE A 176 -17.91 -15.82 2.08
CA PHE A 176 -16.78 -16.55 1.49
C PHE A 176 -16.08 -15.67 0.46
N ASN A 177 -14.88 -15.22 0.82
CA ASN A 177 -14.04 -14.42 -0.05
C ASN A 177 -13.12 -15.34 -0.84
N LYS A 178 -13.47 -15.60 -2.10
CA LYS A 178 -12.75 -16.50 -2.99
C LYS A 178 -11.38 -15.93 -3.36
N PHE A 179 -10.34 -16.72 -3.17
CA PHE A 179 -9.06 -16.56 -3.85
C PHE A 179 -9.14 -17.27 -5.20
N ALA A 180 -8.63 -16.63 -6.25
CA ALA A 180 -8.44 -17.33 -7.52
C ALA A 180 -7.54 -18.56 -7.27
N ALA A 181 -7.83 -19.70 -7.91
CA ALA A 181 -6.98 -20.90 -7.78
C ALA A 181 -5.52 -20.63 -8.18
N SER A 182 -5.32 -19.61 -9.03
CA SER A 182 -4.04 -19.03 -9.40
C SER A 182 -3.30 -18.27 -8.28
N ALA A 183 -3.91 -18.04 -7.12
CA ALA A 183 -3.28 -17.35 -5.99
C ALA A 183 -2.11 -18.12 -5.34
N ASN A 184 -1.91 -19.39 -5.72
CA ASN A 184 -0.74 -20.20 -5.36
C ASN A 184 0.12 -20.55 -6.58
N ASP A 185 -0.29 -20.10 -7.77
CA ASP A 185 0.57 -20.07 -8.92
C ASP A 185 1.32 -18.73 -8.89
N ALA A 186 2.62 -18.83 -8.66
CA ALA A 186 3.53 -17.70 -8.60
C ALA A 186 3.41 -16.79 -9.85
N ALA A 187 2.99 -17.35 -11.00
CA ALA A 187 2.71 -16.60 -12.22
C ALA A 187 1.58 -15.57 -12.10
N TYR A 188 0.70 -15.68 -11.09
CA TYR A 188 -0.44 -14.77 -10.87
C TYR A 188 -0.39 -14.07 -9.51
N SER A 189 0.15 -14.72 -8.48
CA SER A 189 0.23 -14.16 -7.12
C SER A 189 1.57 -13.49 -6.80
N GLY A 190 2.57 -13.68 -7.64
CA GLY A 190 3.95 -13.33 -7.34
C GLY A 190 4.61 -14.31 -6.38
N LYS A 191 5.89 -14.06 -6.06
CA LYS A 191 6.71 -14.92 -5.21
C LYS A 191 7.62 -14.10 -4.29
N TRP A 192 7.71 -14.49 -3.03
CA TRP A 192 8.67 -13.93 -2.08
C TRP A 192 9.98 -14.74 -2.06
N SER A 193 11.09 -14.06 -1.83
CA SER A 193 12.36 -14.69 -1.46
C SER A 193 12.29 -15.30 -0.05
N ALA A 194 13.30 -16.10 0.32
CA ALA A 194 13.53 -16.36 1.74
C ALA A 194 13.90 -15.03 2.46
N PRO A 195 13.65 -14.91 3.79
CA PRO A 195 14.07 -13.75 4.55
C PRO A 195 15.61 -13.55 4.51
N ILE A 196 16.03 -12.32 4.28
CA ILE A 196 17.43 -11.88 4.17
C ILE A 196 17.76 -11.08 5.43
N ASN A 197 18.64 -11.60 6.27
CA ASN A 197 19.02 -10.92 7.51
C ASN A 197 19.84 -9.65 7.23
N LEU A 198 19.41 -8.51 7.78
CA LEU A 198 20.08 -7.20 7.67
C LEU A 198 20.91 -6.84 8.91
N ASN A 199 20.78 -7.60 10.01
CA ASN A 199 21.36 -7.31 11.34
C ASN A 199 20.93 -5.94 11.94
N MET A 200 19.93 -5.27 11.36
CA MET A 200 19.31 -4.04 11.86
C MET A 200 17.88 -3.91 11.33
N VAL A 201 17.06 -3.09 11.99
CA VAL A 201 15.75 -2.69 11.46
C VAL A 201 15.94 -1.59 10.42
N ALA A 202 15.56 -1.86 9.18
CA ALA A 202 15.55 -0.86 8.12
C ALA A 202 14.29 0.03 8.25
N SER A 203 14.35 1.10 9.04
CA SER A 203 13.25 2.06 9.17
C SER A 203 13.16 3.03 7.99
N SER A 204 14.24 3.11 7.21
CA SER A 204 14.36 4.01 6.07
C SER A 204 15.20 3.35 4.97
N VAL A 205 14.91 3.68 3.72
CA VAL A 205 15.60 3.10 2.57
C VAL A 205 15.63 4.04 1.37
N ALA A 206 16.68 3.97 0.56
CA ALA A 206 16.82 4.66 -0.70
C ALA A 206 17.44 3.75 -1.76
N VAL A 207 16.92 3.82 -3.00
CA VAL A 207 17.53 3.19 -4.17
C VAL A 207 18.47 4.19 -4.84
N LEU A 208 19.74 3.80 -5.00
CA LEU A 208 20.83 4.69 -5.41
C LEU A 208 21.09 4.59 -6.92
N PRO A 209 21.58 5.66 -7.58
CA PRO A 209 21.83 5.65 -9.03
C PRO A 209 22.83 4.60 -9.55
N ASP A 210 23.70 4.06 -8.69
CA ASP A 210 24.60 2.94 -9.02
C ASP A 210 23.90 1.57 -9.03
N GLY A 211 22.60 1.53 -8.67
CA GLY A 211 21.76 0.35 -8.61
C GLY A 211 21.77 -0.35 -7.26
N ALA A 212 22.57 0.10 -6.29
CA ALA A 212 22.53 -0.40 -4.92
C ALA A 212 21.35 0.20 -4.16
N LEU A 213 21.04 -0.40 -3.01
CA LEU A 213 20.08 0.13 -2.05
C LEU A 213 20.81 0.42 -0.75
N MET A 214 20.57 1.61 -0.17
CA MET A 214 21.03 1.98 1.16
C MET A 214 19.84 1.94 2.11
N TYR A 215 19.96 1.25 3.23
CA TYR A 215 18.96 1.22 4.29
C TYR A 215 19.60 1.67 5.61
N TRP A 216 18.80 2.24 6.50
CA TRP A 216 19.30 2.71 7.79
C TRP A 216 18.23 2.69 8.87
N SER A 217 18.72 2.72 10.11
CA SER A 217 17.95 2.74 11.34
C SER A 217 18.03 4.12 12.01
N GLY A 218 18.17 4.18 13.33
CA GLY A 218 18.48 5.39 14.09
C GLY A 218 19.85 5.27 14.77
N SER A 219 19.91 5.77 16.01
CA SER A 219 21.07 5.73 16.92
C SER A 219 21.49 4.34 17.39
N GLY A 220 20.71 3.30 17.09
CA GLY A 220 21.13 1.92 17.20
C GLY A 220 20.61 1.09 16.04
N THR A 221 21.07 -0.15 15.93
CA THR A 221 20.57 -1.10 14.92
C THR A 221 19.10 -1.48 15.13
N HIS A 222 18.56 -1.23 16.32
CA HIS A 222 17.17 -1.54 16.70
C HIS A 222 16.52 -0.43 17.55
N SER A 223 17.19 0.72 17.73
CA SER A 223 16.77 1.79 18.63
C SER A 223 16.96 3.16 17.99
N PHE A 224 16.29 4.14 18.59
CA PHE A 224 16.33 5.55 18.21
C PHE A 224 16.43 6.44 19.47
N HIS A 225 16.63 7.75 19.30
CA HIS A 225 16.80 8.76 20.37
C HIS A 225 18.08 8.65 21.23
N GLY A 226 19.17 8.16 20.65
CA GLY A 226 20.52 8.18 21.24
C GLY A 226 21.38 9.35 20.75
N ASP A 227 22.59 9.46 21.30
CA ASP A 227 23.33 10.74 21.33
C ASP A 227 24.37 10.98 20.21
N THR A 228 24.67 10.03 19.31
CA THR A 228 25.90 10.17 18.50
C THR A 228 25.84 9.80 17.01
N GLY A 229 24.92 8.98 16.50
CA GLY A 229 25.05 8.54 15.11
C GLY A 229 23.88 7.82 14.44
N THR A 230 24.12 7.37 13.21
CA THR A 230 23.16 6.59 12.40
C THR A 230 23.79 5.26 11.99
N TYR A 231 23.06 4.17 12.15
CA TYR A 231 23.45 2.87 11.60
C TYR A 231 22.84 2.67 10.21
N TYR A 232 23.65 2.23 9.26
CA TYR A 232 23.22 2.02 7.88
C TYR A 232 23.89 0.81 7.25
N GLY A 233 23.30 0.28 6.18
CA GLY A 233 23.80 -0.86 5.44
C GLY A 233 23.45 -0.75 3.96
N TYR A 234 23.98 -1.69 3.19
CA TYR A 234 23.72 -1.78 1.75
C TYR A 234 23.10 -3.11 1.38
N PHE A 235 22.30 -3.09 0.33
CA PHE A 235 21.80 -4.28 -0.34
C PHE A 235 22.16 -4.17 -1.83
N ASP A 236 22.70 -5.25 -2.40
CA ASP A 236 22.98 -5.36 -3.83
C ASP A 236 21.89 -6.20 -4.51
N PRO A 237 21.00 -5.57 -5.33
CA PRO A 237 19.95 -6.27 -6.05
C PRO A 237 20.44 -7.24 -7.13
N LYS A 238 21.71 -7.19 -7.52
CA LYS A 238 22.27 -8.10 -8.54
C LYS A 238 22.57 -9.47 -7.96
N THR A 239 22.97 -9.52 -6.70
CA THR A 239 23.38 -10.74 -5.97
C THR A 239 22.36 -11.14 -4.91
N ASP A 240 21.38 -10.29 -4.62
CA ASP A 240 20.42 -10.45 -3.53
C ASP A 240 21.06 -10.56 -2.15
N THR A 241 22.13 -9.79 -1.93
CA THR A 241 22.92 -9.84 -0.68
C THR A 241 22.92 -8.50 0.05
N ALA A 242 22.74 -8.55 1.37
CA ALA A 242 22.96 -7.43 2.26
C ALA A 242 24.40 -7.38 2.79
N SER A 243 24.87 -6.20 3.17
CA SER A 243 26.13 -6.02 3.91
C SER A 243 26.10 -6.80 5.23
N HIS A 244 27.17 -7.53 5.53
CA HIS A 244 27.24 -8.38 6.72
C HIS A 244 27.19 -7.60 8.04
N HIS A 245 27.71 -6.37 8.08
CA HIS A 245 27.75 -5.55 9.29
C HIS A 245 27.18 -4.15 9.04
N PRO A 246 26.33 -3.65 9.97
CA PRO A 246 25.94 -2.25 10.02
C PRO A 246 27.17 -1.34 10.06
N LEU A 247 27.18 -0.32 9.21
CA LEU A 247 28.10 0.80 9.30
C LEU A 247 27.52 1.85 10.26
N HIS A 248 28.38 2.64 10.88
CA HIS A 248 28.00 3.68 11.83
C HIS A 248 28.63 5.00 11.43
N ILE A 249 27.84 6.07 11.45
CA ILE A 249 28.32 7.43 11.25
C ILE A 249 28.13 8.26 12.53
N ASP A 250 29.20 8.88 13.01
CA ASP A 250 29.26 9.58 14.30
C ASP A 250 29.65 11.06 14.13
N PHE A 251 28.80 11.82 13.42
CA PHE A 251 28.96 13.28 13.26
C PHE A 251 27.76 14.05 13.83
N GLY A 252 27.12 13.50 14.88
CA GLY A 252 25.93 14.09 15.49
C GLY A 252 24.69 14.07 14.58
N LEU A 253 24.59 13.05 13.71
CA LEU A 253 23.45 12.80 12.84
C LEU A 253 22.77 11.50 13.27
N GLU A 254 21.54 11.62 13.75
CA GLU A 254 20.59 10.50 13.78
C GLU A 254 19.58 10.70 12.64
N ALA A 255 19.69 9.98 11.54
CA ALA A 255 18.82 10.12 10.37
C ALA A 255 17.47 9.39 10.54
N PHE A 256 16.90 9.46 11.75
CA PHE A 256 15.64 8.82 12.13
C PHE A 256 14.49 9.83 12.05
N CYS A 257 13.34 9.39 11.54
CA CYS A 257 12.16 10.25 11.34
C CYS A 257 12.32 11.55 10.52
N PRO A 258 13.19 11.60 9.49
CA PRO A 258 13.33 12.78 8.64
C PRO A 258 12.22 12.85 7.58
N ALA A 259 12.18 13.94 6.84
CA ALA A 259 11.72 13.91 5.45
C ALA A 259 12.85 13.41 4.53
N LEU A 260 12.49 12.57 3.56
CA LEU A 260 13.44 12.01 2.59
C LEU A 260 13.06 12.39 1.16
N VAL A 261 14.05 12.85 0.41
CA VAL A 261 13.94 13.07 -1.05
C VAL A 261 15.26 12.73 -1.75
N THR A 262 15.21 12.43 -3.04
CA THR A 262 16.40 12.29 -3.89
C THR A 262 16.64 13.57 -4.69
N GLY A 263 17.81 14.17 -4.56
CA GLY A 263 18.19 15.42 -5.24
C GLY A 263 18.46 15.25 -6.74
N ALA A 264 18.61 16.37 -7.45
CA ALA A 264 18.89 16.41 -8.89
C ALA A 264 20.20 15.72 -9.29
N ASP A 265 21.17 15.71 -8.38
CA ASP A 265 22.48 15.07 -8.53
C ASP A 265 22.50 13.62 -8.01
N GLY A 266 21.36 13.09 -7.56
CA GLY A 266 21.23 11.73 -7.06
C GLY A 266 21.66 11.54 -5.61
N ARG A 267 22.00 12.61 -4.88
CA ARG A 267 22.16 12.53 -3.43
C ARG A 267 20.82 12.23 -2.76
N VAL A 268 20.84 11.42 -1.72
CA VAL A 268 19.68 11.25 -0.83
C VAL A 268 19.74 12.39 0.18
N MET A 269 18.69 13.20 0.27
CA MET A 269 18.58 14.31 1.21
C MET A 269 17.76 13.86 2.43
N ILE A 270 18.30 14.14 3.62
CA ILE A 270 17.75 13.81 4.92
C ILE A 270 17.46 15.15 5.62
N ILE A 271 16.18 15.50 5.70
CA ILE A 271 15.74 16.86 6.05
C ILE A 271 15.02 16.82 7.39
N GLY A 272 15.66 17.40 8.42
CA GLY A 272 15.19 17.33 9.79
C GLY A 272 15.28 15.90 10.36
N GLY A 273 14.40 15.60 11.31
CA GLY A 273 14.43 14.37 12.08
C GLY A 273 15.55 14.36 13.14
N GLY A 274 15.75 13.18 13.74
CA GLY A 274 16.91 12.82 14.53
C GLY A 274 17.02 13.37 15.96
N GLY A 275 17.61 12.54 16.82
CA GLY A 275 18.41 12.91 17.97
C GLY A 275 17.74 13.78 19.01
N LYS A 276 18.58 14.53 19.72
CA LYS A 276 18.16 15.58 20.64
C LYS A 276 17.47 16.72 19.87
N ALA A 277 16.52 17.37 20.53
CA ALA A 277 15.69 18.42 19.93
C ALA A 277 16.51 19.52 19.26
N GLU A 278 17.67 19.88 19.82
CA GLU A 278 18.56 20.92 19.30
C GLU A 278 19.21 20.62 17.94
N ASN A 279 19.08 19.40 17.40
CA ASN A 279 19.69 19.02 16.11
C ASN A 279 18.68 18.81 14.98
N ARG A 280 17.38 19.05 15.25
CA ARG A 280 16.27 18.79 14.30
C ARG A 280 16.18 19.79 13.16
N ASP A 281 16.98 20.86 13.20
CA ASP A 281 17.12 21.82 12.11
C ASP A 281 18.11 21.34 11.03
N ARG A 282 18.94 20.34 11.30
CA ARG A 282 20.00 19.97 10.37
C ARG A 282 19.46 19.29 9.12
N VAL A 283 20.10 19.58 7.99
CA VAL A 283 19.86 18.91 6.71
C VAL A 283 21.14 18.23 6.26
N PHE A 284 21.06 16.93 6.01
CA PHE A 284 22.17 16.11 5.57
C PHE A 284 21.91 15.54 4.18
N SER A 285 22.98 15.10 3.53
CA SER A 285 22.90 14.30 2.32
C SER A 285 23.77 13.07 2.43
N TYR A 286 23.43 12.05 1.63
CA TYR A 286 24.30 10.94 1.33
C TYR A 286 24.61 10.93 -0.17
N ASN A 287 25.90 10.95 -0.52
CA ASN A 287 26.37 10.90 -1.90
C ASN A 287 26.78 9.48 -2.28
N TYR A 288 26.06 8.89 -3.25
CA TYR A 288 26.29 7.53 -3.70
C TYR A 288 27.65 7.31 -4.39
N GLN A 289 28.21 8.33 -5.02
CA GLN A 289 29.48 8.24 -5.75
C GLN A 289 30.66 8.17 -4.78
N THR A 290 30.65 9.02 -3.75
CA THR A 290 31.72 9.08 -2.74
C THR A 290 31.45 8.18 -1.54
N ARG A 291 30.24 7.65 -1.42
CA ARG A 291 29.73 6.88 -0.25
C ARG A 291 29.87 7.62 1.08
N ASN A 292 29.74 8.94 1.03
CA ASN A 292 29.92 9.82 2.17
C ASN A 292 28.63 10.59 2.48
N TRP A 293 28.41 10.79 3.78
CA TRP A 293 27.41 11.70 4.28
C TRP A 293 28.01 13.08 4.49
N ARG A 294 27.18 14.13 4.34
CA ARG A 294 27.59 15.52 4.54
C ARG A 294 26.43 16.33 5.11
N GLN A 295 26.73 17.26 6.01
CA GLN A 295 25.77 18.29 6.40
C GLN A 295 25.71 19.37 5.30
N GLU A 296 24.53 19.60 4.76
CA GLU A 296 24.31 20.51 3.63
C GLU A 296 23.80 21.87 4.05
N SER A 297 22.94 21.97 5.06
CA SER A 297 22.30 23.23 5.47
C SER A 297 21.57 23.08 6.80
N PHE A 298 20.82 24.11 7.17
CA PHE A 298 19.94 24.17 8.33
C PHE A 298 18.54 24.65 7.90
N LEU A 299 17.50 24.00 8.41
CA LEU A 299 16.14 24.48 8.37
C LEU A 299 16.01 25.76 9.20
N THR A 300 15.12 26.64 8.79
CA THR A 300 14.73 27.78 9.63
C THR A 300 13.85 27.31 10.79
N ILE A 301 13.04 26.28 10.58
CA ILE A 301 12.21 25.65 11.61
C ILE A 301 12.72 24.23 11.84
N PRO A 302 13.17 23.86 13.05
CA PRO A 302 13.50 22.49 13.39
C PRO A 302 12.28 21.58 13.19
N ARG A 303 12.45 20.40 12.60
CA ARG A 303 11.33 19.52 12.22
C ARG A 303 11.59 18.06 12.56
N TRP A 304 10.55 17.38 13.00
CA TRP A 304 10.51 15.92 13.18
C TRP A 304 9.22 15.36 12.56
N TYR A 305 9.28 14.32 11.72
CA TYR A 305 8.12 13.86 10.94
C TYR A 305 7.53 14.88 9.96
N ASN A 306 8.36 15.78 9.42
CA ASN A 306 7.99 16.61 8.29
C ASN A 306 7.87 15.78 6.99
N SER A 307 7.39 16.43 5.93
CA SER A 307 7.44 15.88 4.58
C SER A 307 8.17 16.81 3.64
N GLY A 308 8.87 16.23 2.66
CA GLY A 308 9.66 16.94 1.67
C GLY A 308 9.23 16.56 0.27
N VAL A 309 9.34 17.46 -0.70
CA VAL A 309 9.10 17.18 -2.12
C VAL A 309 10.06 17.98 -2.99
N VAL A 310 10.61 17.34 -4.03
CA VAL A 310 11.45 18.00 -5.04
C VAL A 310 10.57 18.68 -6.07
N LEU A 311 10.91 19.92 -6.41
CA LEU A 311 10.21 20.80 -7.34
C LEU A 311 10.87 20.81 -8.72
N GLY A 312 10.24 21.51 -9.66
CA GLY A 312 10.59 21.41 -11.08
C GLY A 312 11.94 21.98 -11.48
N ARG A 313 12.62 22.77 -10.64
CA ARG A 313 14.00 23.21 -10.91
C ARG A 313 15.00 22.56 -9.95
N GLY A 314 14.58 21.51 -9.24
CA GLY A 314 15.39 20.81 -8.25
C GLY A 314 15.33 21.40 -6.85
N GLU A 315 14.59 22.50 -6.64
CA GLU A 315 14.34 23.01 -5.29
C GLU A 315 13.65 21.96 -4.43
N ILE A 316 13.84 22.03 -3.11
CA ILE A 316 13.16 21.13 -2.19
C ILE A 316 12.26 21.95 -1.28
N PHE A 317 10.97 21.62 -1.24
CA PHE A 317 10.01 22.18 -0.31
C PHE A 317 9.77 21.21 0.85
N THR A 318 9.64 21.74 2.07
CA THR A 318 9.20 20.97 3.24
C THR A 318 8.18 21.72 4.07
N ILE A 319 7.28 20.98 4.74
CA ILE A 319 6.23 21.50 5.63
C ILE A 319 5.82 20.44 6.67
N GLY A 320 5.16 20.87 7.75
CA GLY A 320 4.75 20.02 8.86
C GLY A 320 5.93 19.57 9.72
N GLY A 321 5.66 18.61 10.59
CA GLY A 321 6.64 18.03 11.51
C GLY A 321 6.81 18.85 12.78
N ASP A 322 6.94 18.14 13.92
CA ASP A 322 7.03 18.72 15.27
C ASP A 322 8.43 19.17 15.64
N GLY A 323 8.54 20.41 16.12
CA GLY A 323 9.80 21.00 16.55
C GLY A 323 10.41 20.30 17.76
N ASP A 324 9.63 20.00 18.80
CA ASP A 324 10.16 19.67 20.15
C ASP A 324 9.09 19.57 21.26
N GLY A 325 7.79 19.53 20.96
CA GLY A 325 6.75 19.52 22.00
C GLY A 325 6.78 20.77 22.90
N ASN A 326 7.49 21.83 22.50
CA ASN A 326 7.51 23.10 23.19
C ASN A 326 6.28 23.95 22.77
N PRO A 327 5.39 24.34 23.70
CA PRO A 327 4.24 25.17 23.36
C PRO A 327 4.60 26.55 22.77
N ILE A 328 5.86 26.98 22.85
CA ILE A 328 6.37 28.21 22.20
C ILE A 328 6.54 28.03 20.68
N HIS A 329 6.70 26.80 20.16
CA HIS A 329 6.77 26.51 18.72
C HIS A 329 5.39 26.27 18.08
N ALA A 330 4.31 26.44 18.86
CA ALA A 330 2.95 26.38 18.39
C ALA A 330 2.76 27.30 17.16
N ASN A 331 2.33 26.69 16.05
CA ASN A 331 1.98 27.31 14.76
C ASN A 331 3.09 27.50 13.71
N MET A 332 4.37 27.29 14.02
CA MET A 332 5.43 27.43 12.98
C MET A 332 5.43 26.28 11.97
N GLU A 333 4.99 25.10 12.37
CA GLU A 333 4.99 23.86 11.56
C GLU A 333 4.02 23.92 10.36
N LYS A 334 3.07 24.85 10.43
CA LYS A 334 2.12 25.19 9.36
C LYS A 334 2.79 25.95 8.22
N LEU A 335 3.95 26.55 8.47
CA LEU A 335 4.73 27.25 7.47
C LEU A 335 5.62 26.25 6.74
N GLY A 336 5.60 26.29 5.42
CA GLY A 336 6.58 25.64 4.58
C GLY A 336 7.86 26.46 4.48
N GLU A 337 8.93 25.79 4.12
CA GLU A 337 10.20 26.39 3.75
C GLU A 337 10.78 25.65 2.57
N TYR A 338 11.70 26.27 1.84
CA TYR A 338 12.34 25.60 0.72
C TYR A 338 13.81 25.97 0.57
N TRP A 339 14.52 25.08 -0.11
CA TRP A 339 15.96 25.15 -0.34
C TRP A 339 16.29 25.10 -1.81
N LEU A 340 17.37 25.80 -2.16
CA LEU A 340 17.96 25.80 -3.50
C LEU A 340 19.13 24.80 -3.52
N PRO A 341 19.25 23.97 -4.57
CA PRO A 341 20.32 22.96 -4.70
C PRO A 341 21.75 23.45 -4.45
N ASP A 342 22.02 24.70 -4.84
CA ASP A 342 23.34 25.32 -4.80
C ASP A 342 23.47 26.36 -3.67
N GLN A 343 22.58 26.30 -2.67
CA GLN A 343 22.60 27.21 -1.53
C GLN A 343 23.84 26.98 -0.64
N ASP A 344 24.45 28.08 -0.16
CA ASP A 344 25.56 28.03 0.79
C ASP A 344 25.14 27.31 2.08
N THR A 345 26.02 26.47 2.62
CA THR A 345 25.70 25.61 3.76
C THR A 345 25.40 26.36 5.05
N ASN A 346 25.80 27.63 5.14
CA ASN A 346 25.52 28.49 6.30
C ASN A 346 24.23 29.30 6.12
N THR A 347 23.63 29.28 4.93
CA THR A 347 22.36 29.96 4.69
C THR A 347 21.22 29.02 5.12
N PRO A 348 20.32 29.43 6.02
CA PRO A 348 19.13 28.65 6.34
C PRO A 348 18.12 28.57 5.20
N TRP A 349 17.25 27.56 5.20
CA TRP A 349 16.17 27.42 4.23
C TRP A 349 15.24 28.64 4.24
N ARG A 350 14.72 29.05 3.07
CA ARG A 350 13.84 30.22 2.99
C ARG A 350 12.44 29.87 3.50
N LEU A 351 12.05 30.51 4.59
CA LEU A 351 10.69 30.41 5.14
C LEU A 351 9.65 31.04 4.20
N LEU A 352 8.50 30.38 4.06
CA LEU A 352 7.36 30.83 3.25
C LEU A 352 6.21 31.28 4.17
N THR A 353 6.27 32.53 4.63
CA THR A 353 5.33 33.09 5.60
C THR A 353 3.88 33.21 5.14
N GLY A 354 3.60 33.04 3.84
CA GLY A 354 2.25 33.01 3.28
C GLY A 354 1.63 31.61 3.19
N THR A 355 2.37 30.56 3.54
CA THR A 355 1.81 29.20 3.69
C THR A 355 1.13 29.03 5.05
N GLY A 356 0.15 28.12 5.16
CA GLY A 356 -0.60 27.93 6.39
C GLY A 356 -1.83 27.04 6.25
N GLU A 357 -2.80 27.20 7.14
CA GLU A 357 -4.04 26.40 7.18
C GLU A 357 -5.27 27.29 6.85
N PRO A 358 -5.64 27.44 5.56
CA PRO A 358 -6.65 28.41 5.13
C PRO A 358 -8.10 28.05 5.50
N ASP A 359 -8.36 26.82 5.92
CA ASP A 359 -9.71 26.31 6.21
C ASP A 359 -10.11 26.38 7.68
N GLY A 360 -9.21 26.85 8.56
CA GLY A 360 -9.46 26.86 10.01
C GLY A 360 -9.71 25.47 10.61
N SER A 361 -9.41 24.39 9.87
CA SER A 361 -9.65 23.02 10.32
C SER A 361 -8.85 22.72 11.60
N PRO A 362 -9.27 21.75 12.44
CA PRO A 362 -8.55 21.37 13.66
C PRO A 362 -7.16 20.74 13.41
N ALA A 363 -6.59 20.86 12.20
CA ALA A 363 -5.14 20.92 12.08
C ALA A 363 -4.53 22.10 12.88
N GLY A 364 -5.36 22.98 13.47
CA GLY A 364 -4.97 24.18 14.21
C GLY A 364 -5.75 24.53 15.49
N SER A 365 -6.30 23.60 16.28
CA SER A 365 -6.59 23.88 17.72
C SER A 365 -5.51 23.23 18.57
N GLY A 366 -4.91 24.02 19.47
CA GLY A 366 -3.83 23.59 20.36
C GLY A 366 -4.12 22.29 21.08
N ASP A 367 -3.04 21.53 21.27
CA ASP A 367 -2.96 20.08 21.52
C ASP A 367 -3.14 19.24 20.25
N TYR A 368 -2.10 18.49 19.88
CA TYR A 368 -2.03 17.63 18.69
C TYR A 368 -3.19 16.61 18.73
N GLY A 369 -4.35 17.00 18.22
CA GLY A 369 -5.55 16.16 18.21
C GLY A 369 -5.22 14.77 17.66
N GLN A 370 -6.02 13.76 18.01
CA GLN A 370 -5.68 12.33 17.88
C GLN A 370 -4.95 11.91 16.57
N ALA A 371 -5.15 12.59 15.44
CA ALA A 371 -4.47 12.34 14.17
C ALA A 371 -3.00 12.78 14.07
N ARG A 372 -2.48 13.63 14.97
CA ARG A 372 -1.18 14.31 14.84
C ARG A 372 -1.01 14.97 13.47
N ALA A 373 -1.87 15.93 13.14
CA ALA A 373 -2.13 16.41 11.78
C ALA A 373 -0.95 17.01 11.00
N GLN A 374 0.15 17.36 11.66
CA GLN A 374 1.36 17.87 11.01
C GLN A 374 2.36 16.78 10.64
N TYR A 375 2.15 15.54 11.10
CA TYR A 375 3.08 14.44 10.83
C TYR A 375 2.86 13.90 9.43
N TYR A 376 3.93 13.92 8.65
CA TYR A 376 4.01 13.21 7.38
C TYR A 376 2.87 13.57 6.42
N ARG A 377 2.70 14.87 6.20
CA ARG A 377 1.75 15.44 5.22
C ARG A 377 2.04 14.87 3.84
N ARG A 378 0.99 14.51 3.10
CA ARG A 378 1.10 13.82 1.81
C ARG A 378 1.26 14.85 0.70
N LEU A 379 2.49 15.05 0.27
CA LEU A 379 2.86 16.07 -0.72
C LEU A 379 3.14 15.45 -2.09
N ALA A 380 2.74 16.15 -3.15
CA ALA A 380 3.14 15.85 -4.51
C ALA A 380 3.32 17.12 -5.33
N LEU A 381 4.30 17.12 -6.23
CA LEU A 381 4.43 18.18 -7.23
C LEU A 381 3.42 17.95 -8.35
N ALA A 382 2.56 18.93 -8.60
CA ALA A 382 1.61 18.91 -9.69
C ALA A 382 2.24 19.36 -11.01
N PRO A 383 1.66 18.95 -12.17
CA PRO A 383 2.15 19.32 -13.50
C PRO A 383 2.29 20.83 -13.75
N ASP A 384 1.51 21.66 -13.06
CA ASP A 384 1.55 23.12 -13.16
C ASP A 384 2.59 23.79 -12.25
N GLY A 385 3.32 23.00 -11.45
CA GLY A 385 4.37 23.48 -10.53
C GLY A 385 3.88 23.84 -9.13
N ARG A 386 2.58 23.73 -8.84
CA ARG A 386 2.08 23.82 -7.46
C ARG A 386 2.33 22.52 -6.71
N ILE A 387 2.26 22.59 -5.39
CA ILE A 387 2.43 21.43 -4.52
C ILE A 387 1.05 21.06 -3.97
N LEU A 388 0.57 19.86 -4.27
CA LEU A 388 -0.65 19.34 -3.69
C LEU A 388 -0.34 18.65 -2.38
N GLU A 389 -0.94 19.11 -1.30
CA GLU A 389 -1.16 18.32 -0.11
C GLU A 389 -2.50 17.60 -0.24
N PHE A 390 -2.49 16.26 -0.27
CA PHE A 390 -3.69 15.45 -0.48
C PHE A 390 -4.10 14.59 0.72
N GLY A 391 -3.40 14.75 1.83
CA GLY A 391 -3.63 14.03 3.08
C GLY A 391 -2.62 14.45 4.14
N LEU A 392 -2.77 14.10 5.42
CA LEU A 392 -3.73 13.14 6.02
C LEU A 392 -5.17 13.66 6.20
N SER A 393 -5.36 14.98 6.28
CA SER A 393 -6.68 15.63 6.39
C SER A 393 -7.55 15.30 5.17
N PRO A 394 -8.89 15.25 5.30
CA PRO A 394 -9.77 15.25 4.15
C PRO A 394 -9.70 16.55 3.34
N THR A 395 -9.30 17.68 3.93
CA THR A 395 -9.04 18.90 3.16
C THR A 395 -7.74 18.74 2.36
N MET A 396 -7.83 18.90 1.05
CA MET A 396 -6.69 18.95 0.15
C MET A 396 -6.30 20.41 -0.10
N ARG A 397 -5.00 20.70 -0.19
CA ARG A 397 -4.48 22.07 -0.27
C ARG A 397 -3.45 22.23 -1.37
N TRP A 398 -3.46 23.40 -2.00
CA TRP A 398 -2.41 23.85 -2.89
C TRP A 398 -1.41 24.71 -2.12
N HIS A 399 -0.12 24.41 -2.23
CA HIS A 399 0.96 25.29 -1.80
C HIS A 399 1.73 25.84 -2.99
N THR A 400 2.23 27.07 -2.86
CA THR A 400 3.14 27.70 -3.82
C THR A 400 4.37 28.27 -3.10
N ILE A 401 5.47 28.45 -3.84
CA ILE A 401 6.73 29.00 -3.32
C ILE A 401 7.04 30.43 -3.80
N ALA A 402 6.21 30.98 -4.70
CA ALA A 402 6.42 32.31 -5.26
C ALA A 402 6.21 33.41 -4.19
N GLY A 403 7.07 34.43 -4.17
CA GLY A 403 7.03 35.45 -3.12
C GLY A 403 7.15 34.78 -1.75
N ASN A 404 6.26 35.11 -0.81
CA ASN A 404 6.21 34.48 0.52
C ASN A 404 5.53 33.09 0.54
N GLY A 405 5.20 32.53 -0.63
CA GLY A 405 4.36 31.35 -0.75
C GLY A 405 2.89 31.63 -0.45
N ALA A 406 2.04 30.64 -0.70
CA ALA A 406 0.61 30.70 -0.40
C ALA A 406 0.08 29.31 -0.08
N THR A 407 -1.01 29.22 0.69
CA THR A 407 -1.81 27.98 0.79
C THR A 407 -3.28 28.26 0.53
N THR A 408 -3.89 27.49 -0.37
CA THR A 408 -5.31 27.58 -0.69
C THR A 408 -5.96 26.21 -0.63
N VAL A 409 -7.25 26.16 -0.29
CA VAL A 409 -8.02 24.90 -0.36
C VAL A 409 -8.14 24.50 -1.83
N ALA A 410 -7.76 23.25 -2.13
CA ALA A 410 -7.91 22.65 -3.45
C ALA A 410 -9.31 22.03 -3.59
N SER A 411 -9.63 21.10 -2.68
CA SER A 411 -10.91 20.41 -2.60
C SER A 411 -11.01 19.63 -1.28
N TYR A 412 -12.06 18.81 -1.13
CA TYR A 412 -12.21 17.87 -0.03
C TYR A 412 -12.27 16.45 -0.57
N ARG A 413 -11.58 15.53 0.08
CA ARG A 413 -11.67 14.10 -0.23
C ARG A 413 -13.08 13.60 0.10
N PRO A 414 -13.77 12.94 -0.85
CA PRO A 414 -15.17 12.58 -0.66
C PRO A 414 -15.34 11.47 0.38
N GLY A 415 -16.46 11.51 1.11
CA GLY A 415 -16.91 10.40 1.94
C GLY A 415 -17.46 9.23 1.13
N ASP A 416 -18.16 8.31 1.79
CA ASP A 416 -18.60 7.04 1.18
C ASP A 416 -19.51 7.26 -0.03
N ASN A 417 -19.20 6.58 -1.14
CA ASN A 417 -19.92 6.67 -2.41
C ASN A 417 -20.04 8.12 -2.93
N GLY A 418 -19.07 8.98 -2.61
CA GLY A 418 -19.10 10.39 -3.01
C GLY A 418 -19.97 11.29 -2.13
N GLN A 419 -20.53 10.78 -1.03
CA GLN A 419 -21.41 11.54 -0.13
C GLN A 419 -20.63 12.06 1.09
N GLY A 420 -20.76 13.35 1.37
CA GLY A 420 -20.07 14.00 2.49
C GLY A 420 -18.56 14.11 2.31
N ILE A 421 -17.85 14.33 3.41
CA ILE A 421 -16.39 14.52 3.45
C ILE A 421 -15.77 13.32 4.18
N ASP A 422 -14.63 12.82 3.68
CA ASP A 422 -13.90 11.73 4.33
C ASP A 422 -13.40 12.13 5.74
N THR A 423 -12.92 11.14 6.46
CA THR A 423 -12.19 11.29 7.73
C THR A 423 -10.69 11.43 7.49
N ASN A 424 -9.95 11.71 8.56
CA ASN A 424 -8.49 11.69 8.55
C ASN A 424 -7.94 10.31 8.15
N ALA A 425 -6.77 10.34 7.52
CA ALA A 425 -6.13 9.21 6.87
C ALA A 425 -4.67 9.03 7.34
N GLN A 426 -4.43 9.07 8.64
CA GLN A 426 -3.08 8.99 9.20
C GLN A 426 -2.41 7.67 8.84
N GLY A 427 -1.14 7.72 8.43
CA GLY A 427 -0.38 6.54 8.03
C GLY A 427 -0.88 5.85 6.76
N ALA A 428 -1.73 6.50 5.95
CA ALA A 428 -2.15 5.99 4.65
C ALA A 428 -1.02 6.12 3.62
N PRO A 429 -0.48 5.02 3.06
CA PRO A 429 0.49 5.10 1.98
C PRO A 429 -0.10 5.66 0.69
N SER A 430 0.79 6.15 -0.18
CA SER A 430 0.43 6.70 -1.48
C SER A 430 1.49 6.41 -2.53
N ALA A 431 1.08 6.25 -3.79
CA ALA A 431 1.97 6.03 -4.93
C ALA A 431 1.46 6.75 -6.18
N GLN A 432 2.32 7.55 -6.81
CA GLN A 432 2.01 8.20 -8.08
C GLN A 432 2.22 7.24 -9.23
N PHE A 433 1.13 6.77 -9.85
CA PHE A 433 1.15 5.71 -10.86
C PHE A 433 1.00 6.22 -12.30
N SER A 434 0.79 7.53 -12.48
CA SER A 434 0.84 8.20 -13.78
C SER A 434 1.41 9.61 -13.63
N ARG A 435 1.49 10.34 -14.74
CA ARG A 435 1.89 11.75 -14.79
C ARG A 435 1.14 12.64 -13.80
N ASP A 436 -0.12 12.33 -13.54
CA ASP A 436 -1.07 13.21 -12.87
C ASP A 436 -1.99 12.51 -11.87
N LYS A 437 -1.82 11.20 -11.64
CA LYS A 437 -2.67 10.43 -10.72
C LYS A 437 -1.86 9.79 -9.59
N ILE A 438 -2.40 9.89 -8.39
CA ILE A 438 -1.87 9.24 -7.19
C ILE A 438 -2.93 8.32 -6.61
N LEU A 439 -2.55 7.08 -6.28
CA LEU A 439 -3.37 6.22 -5.43
C LEU A 439 -3.01 6.51 -3.97
N MET A 440 -4.01 6.74 -3.13
CA MET A 440 -3.87 6.80 -1.67
C MET A 440 -4.86 5.81 -1.06
N ALA A 441 -4.42 4.95 -0.14
CA ALA A 441 -5.28 3.92 0.43
C ALA A 441 -4.99 3.65 1.90
N GLY A 442 -6.05 3.32 2.66
CA GLY A 442 -5.95 2.94 4.07
C GLY A 442 -5.74 4.11 5.02
N GLY A 443 -4.85 3.92 5.98
CA GLY A 443 -4.66 4.80 7.13
C GLY A 443 -5.77 4.68 8.18
N ALA A 444 -5.69 5.49 9.22
CA ALA A 444 -6.66 5.53 10.32
C ALA A 444 -7.04 6.98 10.64
N MET A 445 -8.15 7.18 11.38
CA MET A 445 -8.57 8.54 11.75
C MET A 445 -7.63 9.21 12.76
N ALA A 446 -6.80 8.41 13.44
CA ALA A 446 -5.88 8.84 14.49
C ALA A 446 -4.47 8.28 14.25
N PHE A 447 -3.47 8.96 14.80
CA PHE A 447 -2.13 8.41 14.99
C PHE A 447 -2.16 7.35 16.09
N GLY A 448 -1.29 6.34 15.97
CA GLY A 448 -1.32 5.21 16.88
C GLY A 448 -0.74 5.51 18.26
N ASN A 449 -1.21 4.78 19.27
CA ASN A 449 -0.61 4.79 20.61
C ASN A 449 0.78 4.12 20.55
N GLU A 450 1.75 4.70 21.27
CA GLU A 450 3.12 4.22 21.42
C GLU A 450 3.27 3.25 22.60
N ASN A 451 2.38 3.30 23.60
CA ASN A 451 2.46 2.48 24.82
C ASN A 451 1.67 1.16 24.67
N PRO A 452 2.34 -0.01 24.60
CA PRO A 452 1.67 -1.30 24.48
C PRO A 452 0.89 -1.72 25.74
N LYS A 453 1.13 -1.07 26.89
CA LYS A 453 0.56 -1.43 28.20
C LYS A 453 -0.67 -0.62 28.58
N GLU A 454 -0.97 0.46 27.85
CA GLU A 454 -2.17 1.26 28.06
C GLU A 454 -3.28 0.78 27.12
N ASP A 455 -3.95 -0.28 27.55
CA ASP A 455 -5.17 -0.81 26.93
C ASP A 455 -6.43 -0.03 27.36
N THR A 456 -6.35 1.31 27.40
CA THR A 456 -7.59 2.08 27.38
C THR A 456 -8.08 2.07 25.94
N LEU A 457 -9.06 1.21 25.65
CA LEU A 457 -9.75 1.00 24.35
C LEU A 457 -10.22 2.29 23.62
N GLN A 458 -10.05 3.48 24.21
CA GLN A 458 -10.44 4.79 23.67
C GLN A 458 -9.44 5.41 22.67
N GLN A 459 -8.28 4.79 22.39
CA GLN A 459 -7.25 5.34 21.47
C GLN A 459 -6.80 4.40 20.32
N GLN A 460 -7.33 3.18 20.22
CA GLN A 460 -7.00 2.26 19.12
C GLN A 460 -8.04 2.35 18.01
N VAL A 461 -7.75 3.14 16.97
CA VAL A 461 -8.68 3.34 15.86
C VAL A 461 -8.51 2.22 14.81
N PRO A 462 -9.59 1.60 14.33
CA PRO A 462 -9.53 0.68 13.20
C PRO A 462 -8.87 1.33 11.97
N ALA A 463 -7.97 0.60 11.34
CA ALA A 463 -7.47 0.98 10.02
C ALA A 463 -8.59 0.88 8.98
N ARG A 464 -8.45 1.63 7.89
CA ARG A 464 -9.46 1.75 6.84
C ARG A 464 -9.05 0.93 5.62
N LYS A 465 -10.04 0.56 4.80
CA LYS A 465 -9.86 -0.09 3.49
C LYS A 465 -9.98 0.87 2.31
N LYS A 466 -10.49 2.08 2.58
CA LYS A 466 -10.84 3.06 1.55
C LYS A 466 -9.64 3.44 0.69
N SER A 467 -9.89 3.58 -0.60
CA SER A 467 -8.89 3.96 -1.59
C SER A 467 -9.39 5.12 -2.43
N PHE A 468 -8.48 6.02 -2.80
CA PHE A 468 -8.76 7.22 -3.57
C PHE A 468 -7.74 7.38 -4.69
N VAL A 469 -8.23 7.72 -5.88
CA VAL A 469 -7.38 8.30 -6.93
C VAL A 469 -7.45 9.82 -6.79
N ILE A 470 -6.29 10.42 -6.55
CA ILE A 470 -6.07 11.86 -6.49
C ILE A 470 -5.64 12.35 -7.87
N ASP A 471 -6.25 13.43 -8.34
CA ASP A 471 -5.92 14.12 -9.58
C ASP A 471 -5.05 15.35 -9.30
N LEU A 472 -3.82 15.34 -9.80
CA LEU A 472 -2.84 16.41 -9.64
C LEU A 472 -3.10 17.62 -10.54
N ASN A 473 -3.93 17.53 -11.58
CA ASN A 473 -4.27 18.70 -12.40
C ASN A 473 -5.35 19.55 -11.72
N THR A 474 -6.34 18.90 -11.12
CA THR A 474 -7.51 19.56 -10.52
C THR A 474 -7.39 19.70 -9.01
N GLY A 475 -6.56 18.89 -8.35
CA GLY A 475 -6.48 18.82 -6.90
C GLY A 475 -7.73 18.20 -6.29
N THR A 476 -8.35 17.24 -6.98
CA THR A 476 -9.56 16.53 -6.55
C THR A 476 -9.29 15.06 -6.27
N ALA A 477 -10.18 14.42 -5.50
CA ALA A 477 -10.11 12.99 -5.20
C ALA A 477 -11.38 12.28 -5.64
N ARG A 478 -11.23 11.02 -6.08
CA ARG A 478 -12.35 10.13 -6.40
C ARG A 478 -12.14 8.80 -5.67
N GLN A 479 -13.16 8.34 -4.95
CA GLN A 479 -13.14 7.00 -4.34
C GLN A 479 -13.07 5.94 -5.46
N VAL A 480 -12.21 4.95 -5.23
CA VAL A 480 -12.00 3.77 -6.10
C VAL A 480 -12.31 2.51 -5.32
N ALA A 481 -12.16 1.33 -5.94
CA ALA A 481 -12.37 0.07 -5.23
C ALA A 481 -11.54 0.04 -3.94
N ASP A 482 -12.18 -0.38 -2.84
CA ASP A 482 -11.53 -0.53 -1.55
C ASP A 482 -10.54 -1.71 -1.56
N MET A 483 -9.49 -1.60 -0.76
CA MET A 483 -8.62 -2.75 -0.46
C MET A 483 -9.42 -3.85 0.23
N ARG A 484 -8.95 -5.09 0.14
CA ARG A 484 -9.51 -6.20 0.92
C ARG A 484 -9.21 -6.05 2.40
N TYR A 485 -7.97 -5.69 2.75
CA TYR A 485 -7.52 -5.61 4.13
C TYR A 485 -7.40 -4.15 4.59
N PRO A 486 -7.79 -3.83 5.85
CA PRO A 486 -7.59 -2.50 6.40
C PRO A 486 -6.12 -2.33 6.77
N ARG A 487 -5.48 -1.23 6.36
CA ARG A 487 -4.03 -1.04 6.52
C ARG A 487 -3.68 0.30 7.14
N TYR A 488 -3.01 0.29 8.29
CA TYR A 488 -2.35 1.44 8.88
C TYR A 488 -0.82 1.25 8.82
N GLN A 489 -0.08 2.27 8.37
CA GLN A 489 1.39 2.23 8.22
C GLN A 489 1.88 1.11 7.28
N ALA A 490 1.12 0.86 6.20
CA ALA A 490 1.54 0.02 5.08
C ALA A 490 2.45 0.80 4.12
N ASN A 491 2.98 0.15 3.09
CA ASN A 491 3.78 0.80 2.06
C ASN A 491 3.17 0.58 0.67
N ALA A 492 3.17 1.62 -0.16
CA ALA A 492 2.75 1.58 -1.56
C ALA A 492 3.94 1.83 -2.49
N VAL A 493 4.05 1.05 -3.55
CA VAL A 493 5.13 1.11 -4.54
C VAL A 493 4.55 1.23 -5.94
N THR A 494 4.95 2.25 -6.69
CA THR A 494 4.62 2.38 -8.11
C THR A 494 5.39 1.33 -8.92
N MET A 495 4.67 0.48 -9.65
CA MET A 495 5.26 -0.56 -10.52
C MET A 495 5.53 -0.03 -11.93
N PRO A 496 6.47 -0.63 -12.69
CA PRO A 496 6.83 -0.16 -14.04
C PRO A 496 5.66 -0.13 -15.03
N ASP A 497 4.67 -1.00 -14.88
CA ASP A 497 3.50 -1.07 -15.74
C ASP A 497 2.38 -0.08 -15.37
N GLY A 498 2.53 0.67 -14.27
CA GLY A 498 1.51 1.59 -13.76
C GLY A 498 0.56 0.96 -12.74
N GLN A 499 0.74 -0.31 -12.36
CA GLN A 499 0.05 -0.87 -11.20
C GLN A 499 0.67 -0.34 -9.89
N VAL A 500 -0.04 -0.50 -8.77
CA VAL A 500 0.45 -0.11 -7.44
C VAL A 500 0.47 -1.32 -6.53
N PHE A 501 1.66 -1.66 -6.03
CA PHE A 501 1.86 -2.73 -5.07
C PHE A 501 1.72 -2.19 -3.64
N MET A 502 0.83 -2.78 -2.85
CA MET A 502 0.55 -2.43 -1.46
C MET A 502 0.97 -3.58 -0.54
N THR A 503 1.76 -3.32 0.49
CA THR A 503 2.25 -4.36 1.42
C THR A 503 2.30 -3.89 2.87
N GLY A 504 2.18 -4.85 3.80
CA GLY A 504 2.26 -4.62 5.23
C GLY A 504 1.08 -3.84 5.82
N GLY A 505 1.33 -3.22 6.95
CA GLY A 505 0.39 -2.50 7.77
C GLY A 505 -0.28 -3.35 8.84
N SER A 506 -0.93 -2.64 9.77
CA SER A 506 -1.69 -3.21 10.89
C SER A 506 -3.18 -2.89 10.76
N PRO A 507 -4.07 -3.70 11.37
CA PRO A 507 -5.51 -3.52 11.28
C PRO A 507 -6.03 -2.38 12.17
N LYS A 508 -5.15 -1.80 13.00
CA LYS A 508 -5.44 -0.70 13.92
C LYS A 508 -4.27 0.28 13.96
N SER A 509 -4.54 1.52 14.37
CA SER A 509 -3.53 2.52 14.70
C SER A 509 -2.85 2.19 16.03
N PHE A 510 -1.97 1.18 16.02
CA PHE A 510 -1.17 0.80 17.18
C PHE A 510 0.28 0.65 16.73
N LEU A 511 1.16 1.50 17.29
CA LEU A 511 2.58 1.43 17.00
C LEU A 511 3.20 0.23 17.72
N PHE A 512 4.27 -0.33 17.13
CA PHE A 512 5.03 -1.43 17.73
C PHE A 512 4.19 -2.66 18.12
N ASN A 513 3.12 -2.92 17.38
CA ASN A 513 2.26 -4.09 17.55
C ASN A 513 2.08 -4.84 16.22
N ASN A 514 2.42 -6.13 16.22
CA ASN A 514 2.29 -7.02 15.06
C ASN A 514 1.09 -7.98 15.13
N THR A 515 0.25 -7.90 16.17
CA THR A 515 -0.98 -8.69 16.28
C THR A 515 -1.91 -8.37 15.11
N GLY A 516 -2.24 -9.39 14.33
CA GLY A 516 -3.08 -9.25 13.14
C GLY A 516 -2.43 -8.46 12.00
N ALA A 517 -1.10 -8.31 11.99
CA ALA A 517 -0.39 -7.64 10.89
C ALA A 517 -0.74 -8.28 9.54
N ILE A 518 -0.95 -7.44 8.53
CA ILE A 518 -1.40 -7.89 7.21
C ILE A 518 -0.16 -8.34 6.42
N VAL A 519 -0.06 -9.65 6.19
CA VAL A 519 1.07 -10.27 5.48
C VAL A 519 0.81 -10.51 4.00
N ALA A 520 -0.45 -10.59 3.58
CA ALA A 520 -0.82 -10.65 2.17
C ALA A 520 -0.74 -9.25 1.53
N PRO A 521 0.11 -9.01 0.52
CA PRO A 521 0.06 -7.78 -0.25
C PRO A 521 -1.11 -7.76 -1.22
N GLU A 522 -1.39 -6.60 -1.80
CA GLU A 522 -2.41 -6.41 -2.82
C GLU A 522 -1.86 -5.56 -3.97
N MET A 523 -2.22 -5.88 -5.21
CA MET A 523 -1.92 -5.09 -6.40
C MET A 523 -3.17 -4.34 -6.84
N TYR A 524 -3.10 -3.02 -6.95
CA TYR A 524 -4.13 -2.21 -7.58
C TYR A 524 -3.84 -2.02 -9.06
N ASP A 525 -4.85 -2.29 -9.88
CA ASP A 525 -4.83 -2.00 -11.31
C ASP A 525 -5.71 -0.78 -11.61
N PRO A 526 -5.12 0.38 -11.99
CA PRO A 526 -5.88 1.57 -12.33
C PRO A 526 -6.75 1.43 -13.59
N ALA A 527 -6.41 0.52 -14.52
CA ALA A 527 -7.15 0.35 -15.76
C ALA A 527 -8.49 -0.37 -15.53
N THR A 528 -8.53 -1.31 -14.58
CA THR A 528 -9.74 -2.06 -14.22
C THR A 528 -10.40 -1.56 -12.94
N ASN A 529 -9.73 -0.69 -12.16
CA ASN A 529 -10.19 -0.25 -10.85
C ASN A 529 -10.44 -1.43 -9.90
N THR A 530 -9.47 -2.36 -9.83
CA THR A 530 -9.59 -3.57 -8.99
C THR A 530 -8.33 -3.84 -8.19
N TRP A 531 -8.52 -4.41 -6.99
CA TRP A 531 -7.44 -4.96 -6.18
C TRP A 531 -7.34 -6.47 -6.35
N THR A 532 -6.12 -6.97 -6.48
CA THR A 532 -5.81 -8.41 -6.49
C THR A 532 -4.94 -8.76 -5.29
N THR A 533 -5.38 -9.70 -4.46
CA THR A 533 -4.56 -10.23 -3.36
C THR A 533 -3.44 -11.12 -3.91
N LEU A 534 -2.23 -10.93 -3.39
CA LEU A 534 -1.00 -11.58 -3.82
C LEU A 534 -0.49 -12.58 -2.77
N ALA A 535 0.61 -13.27 -3.08
CA ALA A 535 1.21 -14.25 -2.19
C ALA A 535 1.65 -13.58 -0.87
N PRO A 536 1.37 -14.17 0.30
CA PRO A 536 1.71 -13.58 1.59
C PRO A 536 3.22 -13.62 1.88
N ALA A 537 3.72 -12.57 2.52
CA ALA A 537 5.08 -12.50 3.05
C ALA A 537 5.24 -13.43 4.26
N ALA A 538 6.48 -13.82 4.57
CA ALA A 538 6.78 -14.61 5.76
C ALA A 538 6.92 -13.75 7.01
N ARG A 539 7.25 -12.45 6.87
CA ARG A 539 7.44 -11.53 8.00
C ARG A 539 6.38 -10.42 8.04
N PRO A 540 5.87 -10.07 9.23
CA PRO A 540 4.97 -8.92 9.38
C PRO A 540 5.73 -7.61 9.14
N ARG A 541 5.09 -6.67 8.46
CA ARG A 541 5.64 -5.34 8.13
C ARG A 541 4.73 -4.28 8.70
N ILE A 542 5.09 -3.71 9.85
CA ILE A 542 4.25 -2.76 10.60
C ILE A 542 4.86 -1.36 10.59
N TYR A 543 4.58 -0.53 11.60
CA TYR A 543 5.25 0.75 11.79
C TYR A 543 6.78 0.62 11.72
N HIS A 544 7.44 1.57 11.05
CA HIS A 544 8.85 1.54 10.63
C HIS A 544 9.22 0.46 9.58
N SER A 545 8.25 -0.13 8.89
CA SER A 545 8.55 -0.89 7.67
C SER A 545 8.62 0.00 6.45
N VAL A 546 9.34 -0.46 5.43
CA VAL A 546 9.54 0.22 4.15
C VAL A 546 9.41 -0.76 2.99
N ALA A 547 8.99 -0.26 1.83
CA ALA A 547 9.02 -0.99 0.57
C ALA A 547 9.47 -0.07 -0.58
N ILE A 548 10.28 -0.59 -1.50
CA ILE A 548 10.84 0.21 -2.61
C ILE A 548 11.03 -0.63 -3.88
N LEU A 549 10.79 -0.03 -5.05
CA LEU A 549 11.03 -0.65 -6.36
C LEU A 549 12.54 -0.80 -6.61
N LEU A 550 12.96 -1.97 -7.08
CA LEU A 550 14.33 -2.25 -7.48
C LEU A 550 14.54 -2.02 -9.00
N PRO A 551 15.78 -1.74 -9.45
CA PRO A 551 16.10 -1.57 -10.88
C PRO A 551 15.77 -2.79 -11.74
N ASP A 552 15.60 -3.97 -11.16
CA ASP A 552 15.18 -5.17 -11.87
C ASP A 552 13.66 -5.43 -11.81
N GLY A 553 12.87 -4.44 -11.40
CA GLY A 553 11.41 -4.50 -11.37
C GLY A 553 10.80 -5.36 -10.26
N ARG A 554 11.63 -5.92 -9.36
CA ARG A 554 11.17 -6.53 -8.11
C ARG A 554 10.94 -5.46 -7.03
N VAL A 555 10.34 -5.84 -5.91
CA VAL A 555 10.12 -4.93 -4.77
C VAL A 555 10.89 -5.45 -3.57
N TRP A 556 11.72 -4.60 -2.97
CA TRP A 556 12.40 -4.89 -1.70
C TRP A 556 11.53 -4.40 -0.54
N VAL A 557 11.34 -5.24 0.48
CA VAL A 557 10.50 -4.93 1.64
C VAL A 557 11.26 -5.28 2.91
N GLY A 558 11.34 -4.35 3.86
CA GLY A 558 12.16 -4.48 5.06
C GLY A 558 11.60 -3.71 6.25
N GLY A 559 12.20 -3.92 7.42
CA GLY A 559 11.89 -3.18 8.63
C GLY A 559 10.57 -3.55 9.29
N GLY A 560 10.24 -2.78 10.32
CA GLY A 560 9.17 -3.02 11.29
C GLY A 560 9.73 -2.99 12.72
N GLY A 561 9.08 -2.28 13.64
CA GLY A 561 9.54 -2.19 15.03
C GLY A 561 10.48 -1.01 15.25
N GLN A 562 11.77 -1.25 15.49
CA GLN A 562 12.75 -0.25 15.99
C GLN A 562 12.38 0.30 17.37
N CYS A 563 12.14 -0.57 18.36
CA CYS A 563 11.77 -0.15 19.72
C CYS A 563 12.73 -0.69 20.80
N GLY A 564 14.02 -0.73 20.49
CA GLY A 564 15.07 -1.19 21.40
C GLY A 564 15.01 -2.70 21.57
N THR A 565 14.66 -3.17 22.77
CA THR A 565 14.63 -4.61 23.12
C THR A 565 13.27 -5.28 22.88
N CYS A 566 12.35 -4.61 22.19
CA CYS A 566 11.03 -5.16 21.90
C CYS A 566 11.10 -6.39 20.98
N THR A 567 10.14 -7.30 21.12
CA THR A 567 10.08 -8.56 20.36
C THR A 567 9.56 -8.39 18.93
N VAL A 568 9.06 -7.20 18.58
CA VAL A 568 8.47 -6.90 17.26
C VAL A 568 9.45 -6.31 16.26
N ASN A 569 10.73 -6.15 16.63
CA ASN A 569 11.77 -5.70 15.71
C ASN A 569 11.95 -6.70 14.58
N GLU A 570 11.80 -6.24 13.34
CA GLU A 570 11.97 -7.04 12.14
C GLU A 570 13.22 -6.59 11.37
N SER A 571 14.28 -7.38 11.51
CA SER A 571 15.60 -7.10 10.96
C SER A 571 15.91 -7.92 9.70
N ALA A 572 14.93 -8.61 9.13
CA ALA A 572 15.06 -9.25 7.83
C ALA A 572 14.35 -8.44 6.74
N ALA A 573 14.89 -8.45 5.53
CA ALA A 573 14.19 -8.06 4.31
C ALA A 573 13.65 -9.27 3.56
N GLU A 574 12.70 -9.03 2.67
CA GLU A 574 12.22 -10.00 1.69
C GLU A 574 12.07 -9.29 0.33
N ILE A 575 12.26 -10.04 -0.75
CA ILE A 575 12.10 -9.53 -2.11
C ILE A 575 10.85 -10.14 -2.71
N PHE A 576 9.92 -9.30 -3.15
CA PHE A 576 8.75 -9.72 -3.89
C PHE A 576 9.05 -9.67 -5.39
N THR A 577 8.88 -10.80 -6.07
CA THR A 577 8.91 -10.92 -7.53
C THR A 577 7.48 -10.88 -8.06
N PRO A 578 7.08 -9.83 -8.80
CA PRO A 578 5.70 -9.68 -9.25
C PRO A 578 5.26 -10.72 -10.29
N PRO A 579 3.94 -10.96 -10.42
CA PRO A 579 3.38 -11.90 -11.40
C PRO A 579 3.89 -11.65 -12.83
N ALA A 580 4.03 -10.38 -13.23
CA ALA A 580 4.51 -9.98 -14.54
C ALA A 580 5.86 -10.62 -14.93
N LEU A 581 6.71 -10.97 -13.97
CA LEU A 581 8.03 -11.58 -14.18
C LEU A 581 8.04 -13.12 -14.07
N LEU A 582 6.91 -13.75 -13.78
CA LEU A 582 6.81 -15.18 -13.45
C LEU A 582 5.94 -15.99 -14.42
N ARG A 583 5.30 -15.34 -15.41
CA ARG A 583 4.40 -15.97 -16.39
C ARG A 583 5.11 -16.80 -17.48
N GLY A 584 6.42 -17.00 -17.39
CA GLY A 584 7.21 -17.71 -18.41
C GLY A 584 7.32 -16.98 -19.76
N LEU A 585 6.92 -15.70 -19.80
CA LEU A 585 6.96 -14.86 -21.00
C LEU A 585 8.36 -14.22 -21.16
N PRO A 586 8.83 -14.00 -22.41
CA PRO A 586 10.12 -13.38 -22.65
C PRO A 586 10.23 -11.99 -22.04
N ARG A 587 11.29 -11.77 -21.26
CA ARG A 587 11.57 -10.49 -20.63
C ARG A 587 12.26 -9.55 -21.64
N PRO A 588 11.76 -8.32 -21.85
CA PRO A 588 12.47 -7.34 -22.67
C PRO A 588 13.85 -6.99 -22.13
N THR A 589 14.75 -6.60 -23.03
CA THR A 589 16.11 -6.15 -22.69
C THR A 589 16.33 -4.76 -23.25
N ILE A 590 16.88 -3.85 -22.46
CA ILE A 590 17.42 -2.57 -22.95
C ILE A 590 18.92 -2.77 -23.12
N ALA A 591 19.40 -2.76 -24.36
CA ALA A 591 20.81 -2.93 -24.70
C ALA A 591 21.59 -1.62 -24.57
N ALA A 592 20.96 -0.48 -24.90
CA ALA A 592 21.57 0.84 -24.81
C ALA A 592 20.53 1.91 -24.52
N ALA A 593 20.89 2.84 -23.62
CA ALA A 593 20.15 4.07 -23.32
C ALA A 593 21.17 5.15 -22.91
N PRO A 594 20.88 6.45 -23.14
CA PRO A 594 21.77 7.52 -22.69
C PRO A 594 21.83 7.58 -21.16
N GLN A 595 22.99 8.00 -20.61
CA GLN A 595 23.13 8.21 -19.16
C GLN A 595 22.37 9.45 -18.66
N ALA A 596 22.15 10.43 -19.54
CA ALA A 596 21.50 11.68 -19.21
C ALA A 596 20.72 12.24 -20.41
N VAL A 597 19.60 12.90 -20.13
CA VAL A 597 18.77 13.60 -21.11
C VAL A 597 18.26 14.93 -20.55
N GLY A 598 18.28 15.97 -21.38
CA GLY A 598 17.65 17.26 -21.10
C GLY A 598 16.13 17.20 -21.29
N PHE A 599 15.43 18.20 -20.77
CA PHE A 599 13.97 18.29 -20.94
C PHE A 599 13.57 18.47 -22.40
N GLY A 600 12.56 17.71 -22.85
CA GLY A 600 12.07 17.71 -24.23
C GLY A 600 13.06 17.16 -25.26
N GLN A 601 14.26 16.73 -24.85
CA GLN A 601 15.24 16.13 -25.73
C GLN A 601 14.72 14.82 -26.30
N ARG A 602 14.91 14.62 -27.61
CA ARG A 602 14.74 13.30 -28.22
C ARG A 602 16.00 12.48 -28.07
N PHE A 603 15.85 11.21 -27.75
CA PHE A 603 16.97 10.31 -27.50
C PHE A 603 16.66 8.89 -27.96
N THR A 604 17.71 8.14 -28.26
CA THR A 604 17.60 6.80 -28.81
C THR A 604 17.80 5.74 -27.75
N VAL A 605 16.99 4.68 -27.80
CA VAL A 605 17.08 3.50 -26.95
C VAL A 605 17.07 2.26 -27.84
N SER A 606 17.99 1.33 -27.60
CA SER A 606 17.97 0.01 -28.24
C SER A 606 17.36 -0.98 -27.26
N ALA A 607 16.23 -1.57 -27.62
CA ALA A 607 15.51 -2.51 -26.77
C ALA A 607 14.88 -3.63 -27.60
N SER A 608 14.86 -4.85 -27.09
CA SER A 608 14.29 -5.99 -27.82
C SER A 608 13.56 -6.94 -26.88
N VAL A 609 12.64 -7.71 -27.43
CA VAL A 609 11.96 -8.80 -26.73
C VAL A 609 11.70 -9.93 -27.71
N GLN A 610 12.01 -11.16 -27.30
CA GLN A 610 11.82 -12.33 -28.16
C GLN A 610 10.33 -12.60 -28.37
N ASN A 611 9.93 -12.88 -29.62
CA ASN A 611 8.55 -13.26 -30.01
C ASN A 611 7.45 -12.31 -29.53
N SER A 612 7.78 -11.03 -29.31
CA SER A 612 6.85 -9.99 -28.89
C SER A 612 7.37 -8.64 -29.43
N GLN A 613 6.66 -7.56 -29.15
CA GLN A 613 7.10 -6.19 -29.42
C GLN A 613 7.11 -5.36 -28.14
N ILE A 614 7.93 -4.30 -28.12
CA ILE A 614 7.86 -3.27 -27.08
C ILE A 614 6.62 -2.41 -27.34
N LYS A 615 5.76 -2.30 -26.32
CA LYS A 615 4.50 -1.55 -26.38
C LYS A 615 4.59 -0.21 -25.65
N ARG A 616 5.36 -0.14 -24.57
CA ARG A 616 5.47 1.07 -23.73
C ARG A 616 6.89 1.26 -23.24
N PHE A 617 7.24 2.52 -23.00
CA PHE A 617 8.40 2.91 -22.22
C PHE A 617 7.95 3.77 -21.05
N THR A 618 8.48 3.50 -19.87
CA THR A 618 8.13 4.22 -18.65
C THR A 618 9.37 4.62 -17.87
N LEU A 619 9.37 5.83 -17.34
CA LEU A 619 10.34 6.32 -16.37
C LEU A 619 9.72 6.23 -14.97
N VAL A 620 10.37 5.52 -14.06
CA VAL A 620 10.02 5.52 -12.63
C VAL A 620 11.12 6.23 -11.85
N ARG A 621 10.78 7.29 -11.12
CA ARG A 621 11.78 8.07 -10.38
C ARG A 621 12.40 7.24 -9.25
N MET A 622 13.72 7.27 -9.14
CA MET A 622 14.43 6.68 -8.00
C MET A 622 14.10 7.47 -6.74
N SER A 623 13.86 6.76 -5.64
CA SER A 623 13.23 7.34 -4.46
C SER A 623 13.92 6.95 -3.15
N ALA A 624 13.58 7.69 -2.11
CA ALA A 624 13.78 7.30 -0.72
C ALA A 624 12.42 7.22 0.00
N THR A 625 12.33 6.37 1.02
CA THR A 625 11.09 6.15 1.77
C THR A 625 11.34 5.84 3.23
N THR A 626 10.42 6.29 4.08
CA THR A 626 10.36 6.02 5.52
C THR A 626 8.94 6.25 6.02
N HIS A 627 8.49 5.57 7.08
CA HIS A 627 7.19 5.82 7.73
C HIS A 627 5.99 5.92 6.75
N SER A 628 5.95 5.00 5.77
CA SER A 628 4.93 4.96 4.71
C SER A 628 4.94 6.15 3.74
N ILE A 629 5.99 6.99 3.74
CA ILE A 629 6.12 8.22 2.95
C ILE A 629 7.18 8.06 1.89
N ASN A 630 6.77 8.24 0.65
CA ASN A 630 7.65 8.33 -0.51
C ASN A 630 7.06 9.36 -1.48
N THR A 631 7.61 10.58 -1.47
CA THR A 631 7.19 11.71 -2.31
C THR A 631 8.00 11.80 -3.62
N ASP A 632 9.10 11.06 -3.70
CA ASP A 632 9.94 10.98 -4.90
C ASP A 632 9.29 10.09 -5.98
N GLN A 633 8.75 8.93 -5.58
CA GLN A 633 8.29 7.91 -6.52
C GLN A 633 7.18 8.47 -7.42
N ARG A 634 7.38 8.32 -8.73
CA ARG A 634 6.40 8.67 -9.76
C ARG A 634 6.69 7.91 -11.03
N LEU A 635 5.63 7.59 -11.76
CA LEU A 635 5.73 7.00 -13.09
C LEU A 635 5.33 8.00 -14.17
N LEU A 636 6.13 8.05 -15.22
CA LEU A 636 5.88 8.81 -16.43
C LEU A 636 5.96 7.87 -17.62
N GLU A 637 4.90 7.81 -18.41
CA GLU A 637 4.96 7.18 -19.72
C GLU A 637 5.60 8.13 -20.72
N VAL A 638 6.57 7.64 -21.50
CA VAL A 638 7.29 8.43 -22.50
C VAL A 638 6.85 8.01 -23.90
N GLY A 639 6.51 9.01 -24.71
CA GLY A 639 6.17 8.79 -26.11
C GLY A 639 7.40 8.33 -26.90
N PHE A 640 7.18 7.44 -27.86
CA PHE A 640 8.25 6.89 -28.69
C PHE A 640 7.77 6.65 -30.12
N SER A 641 8.72 6.62 -31.05
CA SER A 641 8.56 6.06 -32.40
C SER A 641 9.55 4.91 -32.59
N ALA A 642 9.08 3.81 -33.17
CA ALA A 642 9.96 2.74 -33.59
C ALA A 642 10.79 3.17 -34.80
N SER A 643 12.08 2.85 -34.76
CA SER A 643 13.02 2.96 -35.87
C SER A 643 13.45 1.55 -36.32
N ALA A 644 14.34 1.45 -37.30
CA ALA A 644 14.86 0.16 -37.75
C ALA A 644 15.71 -0.53 -36.67
N ASN A 645 15.76 -1.87 -36.69
CA ASN A 645 16.66 -2.70 -35.86
C ASN A 645 16.50 -2.50 -34.34
N ASP A 646 15.31 -2.77 -33.79
CA ASP A 646 15.06 -2.76 -32.32
C ASP A 646 15.48 -1.45 -31.63
N THR A 647 15.40 -0.35 -32.38
CA THR A 647 15.81 0.97 -31.94
C THR A 647 14.61 1.89 -31.89
N TYR A 648 14.49 2.67 -30.83
CA TYR A 648 13.35 3.53 -30.54
C TYR A 648 13.82 4.95 -30.28
N GLU A 649 13.16 5.93 -30.90
CA GLU A 649 13.35 7.35 -30.60
C GLU A 649 12.30 7.77 -29.57
N LEU A 650 12.75 8.07 -28.35
CA LEU A 650 11.92 8.51 -27.24
C LEU A 650 12.03 10.02 -27.09
N THR A 651 11.00 10.65 -26.51
CA THR A 651 11.04 12.06 -26.11
C THR A 651 11.03 12.20 -24.60
N ALA A 652 12.06 12.85 -24.04
CA ALA A 652 12.14 13.11 -22.61
C ALA A 652 11.00 14.03 -22.15
N PRO A 653 10.57 13.95 -20.87
CA PRO A 653 9.60 14.87 -20.31
C PRO A 653 9.95 16.34 -20.59
N THR A 654 8.95 17.17 -20.85
CA THR A 654 9.17 18.52 -21.40
C THR A 654 9.60 19.56 -20.38
N ASN A 655 9.44 19.29 -19.08
CA ASN A 655 9.89 20.18 -18.00
C ASN A 655 9.98 19.41 -16.68
N GLY A 656 10.59 20.05 -15.67
CA GLY A 656 10.78 19.44 -14.37
C GLY A 656 9.54 19.37 -13.47
N ASN A 657 8.45 20.11 -13.75
CA ASN A 657 7.22 19.94 -12.97
C ASN A 657 6.60 18.54 -13.21
N LEU A 658 6.76 18.03 -14.43
CA LEU A 658 6.37 16.68 -14.79
C LEU A 658 7.37 15.65 -14.23
N ALA A 659 8.65 15.91 -14.44
CA ALA A 659 9.75 15.03 -14.08
C ALA A 659 10.84 15.83 -13.35
N PRO A 660 10.73 16.01 -12.01
CA PRO A 660 11.74 16.74 -11.25
C PRO A 660 13.13 16.24 -11.58
N PRO A 661 14.12 17.13 -11.76
CA PRO A 661 15.48 16.72 -12.10
C PRO A 661 15.97 15.62 -11.15
N GLY A 662 16.69 14.64 -11.70
CA GLY A 662 17.21 13.50 -10.94
C GLY A 662 17.27 12.22 -11.75
N TYR A 663 17.41 11.10 -11.05
CA TYR A 663 17.60 9.78 -11.65
C TYR A 663 16.30 8.99 -11.75
N TYR A 664 16.10 8.34 -12.90
CA TYR A 664 14.93 7.55 -13.22
C TYR A 664 15.33 6.18 -13.74
N MET A 665 14.54 5.18 -13.39
CA MET A 665 14.58 3.83 -13.96
C MET A 665 13.75 3.83 -15.24
N LEU A 666 14.40 3.72 -16.40
CA LEU A 666 13.75 3.53 -17.70
C LEU A 666 13.46 2.04 -17.92
N PHE A 667 12.18 1.68 -18.05
CA PHE A 667 11.74 0.34 -18.38
C PHE A 667 11.17 0.28 -19.80
N ALA A 668 11.44 -0.83 -20.50
CA ALA A 668 10.75 -1.22 -21.72
C ALA A 668 9.74 -2.32 -21.37
N ILE A 669 8.50 -2.18 -21.84
CA ILE A 669 7.40 -3.08 -21.51
C ILE A 669 6.88 -3.73 -22.78
N SER A 670 6.81 -5.07 -22.80
CA SER A 670 6.29 -5.83 -23.92
C SER A 670 4.78 -5.68 -24.08
N GLN A 671 4.27 -6.04 -25.25
CA GLN A 671 2.83 -6.15 -25.51
C GLN A 671 2.12 -7.11 -24.54
N ASP A 672 2.82 -8.13 -24.06
CA ASP A 672 2.32 -9.11 -23.10
C ASP A 672 2.39 -8.63 -21.63
N GLY A 673 2.89 -7.42 -21.39
CA GLY A 673 2.96 -6.80 -20.07
C GLY A 673 4.13 -7.28 -19.20
N VAL A 674 5.23 -7.74 -19.80
CA VAL A 674 6.49 -8.03 -19.10
C VAL A 674 7.42 -6.84 -19.25
N TYR A 675 8.08 -6.41 -18.17
CA TYR A 675 9.02 -5.28 -18.20
C TYR A 675 10.48 -5.72 -18.06
N SER A 676 11.38 -4.94 -18.68
CA SER A 676 12.82 -5.16 -18.66
C SER A 676 13.43 -5.00 -17.26
N LYS A 677 14.74 -5.27 -17.12
CA LYS A 677 15.52 -4.54 -16.12
C LYS A 677 15.66 -3.09 -16.59
N SER A 678 15.72 -2.13 -15.67
CA SER A 678 15.80 -0.73 -16.05
C SER A 678 17.19 -0.33 -16.52
N ALA A 679 17.25 0.63 -17.45
CA ALA A 679 18.41 1.48 -17.59
C ALA A 679 18.25 2.70 -16.66
N ILE A 680 19.32 3.12 -15.98
CA ILE A 680 19.29 4.32 -15.13
C ILE A 680 19.62 5.55 -15.98
N VAL A 681 18.72 6.53 -16.00
CA VAL A 681 18.84 7.76 -16.81
C VAL A 681 18.65 8.98 -15.92
N LYS A 682 19.58 9.94 -15.99
CA LYS A 682 19.40 11.27 -15.39
C LYS A 682 18.51 12.13 -16.30
N VAL A 683 17.41 12.66 -15.77
CA VAL A 683 16.48 13.54 -16.50
C VAL A 683 16.62 14.97 -15.98
N GLY A 684 16.61 15.94 -16.90
CA GLY A 684 16.80 17.35 -16.59
C GLY A 684 18.27 17.71 -16.34
N ALA A 685 19.18 17.01 -17.05
CA ALA A 685 20.62 17.23 -17.00
C ALA A 685 21.07 18.46 -17.79
#